data_AF-A0A398DLP9-F1
#
_entry.id   AF-A0A398DLP9-F1
#
_cell.length_a   1.000
_cell.length_b   1.000
_cell.length_c   1.000
_cell.angle_alpha   90.00
_cell.angle_beta   90.00
_cell.angle_gamma   90.00
#
_symmetry.space_group_name_H-M   'P 1'
#
loop_
_entity.id
_entity.type
_entity.pdbx_description
1 polymer ?
#
loop_
_entity_poly.entity_id
_entity_poly.type
_entity_poly.pdbx_seq_one_letter_code
_entity_poly.pdbx_strand_id
1 'polypeptide(L)'
;MADVVVGAPRPVFWEELDLLGLSKTWKYPRSKEPLLWAIERRYYYRGDPVLDVHGGGMTSAPTLEFLGKRKLKLAPIDVASTLERNSATLETLENEAMEFVLKTYRRFRKRVDYTVVAFSGGKDSQVILDIVSRALHPDQYMVIFTDTTMELPCTLETVERVREEYRMRFPELQFLTARHETPALELWSKFGPPSRMHRWCCSVYKSAPVVRLLQQLKGDGTQARVLLFDGVRSDESQRRSAYARITAGGKSLTQINASVIQLWSSTEVYLHIFRRALIVNQGYRDGLARVGCAVCPFSSPGTERVIAQAYPKVLAGYRRILEAYATTQGAQESDMDMYLNNGDWKKRGGGVGIDSEGSRVDFTMGSGQLRATIKGCSKNEVLEWLKAVGVLSVSDWHDGVRRGTIAARAESINFSQWESVDASGGRIAFDAVASAPEATGLIQKALTKAAYCVQCGVCTVQCPTGALSLSPLVHIDEARCEHCGRCLTFVDKGCLRAKSLSTSQASIRPLGGSGMESYTGFSRYQTFGLRREWLDGLMIHGVEWIGANSLGNRQRDSAVVWFRESGLIESVAKGGIFQLTDLGALCQSKYVTAPSAVWGILFINLAHRSGIVRWYVTEVSLGDYTTSDLYQRLSATCGDNRSSRNGLTALLNLLKTTPLGDVYALGVAHGVGRSSSVRKLGGASISAAVLLYSLYRYAEERGSYDFTVTQLVNGEANGGPAKEFGLSREALIARLRELSTTTAAGYAHVDLLGGLDNISLERGLSAILALQRFWRE
;
A
#
# COMPACT_ATOMS: atom_id res chain seq x y z
N MET A 1 14.33 31.18 -17.11
CA MET A 1 12.98 30.75 -17.53
C MET A 1 12.92 29.26 -17.26
N ALA A 2 12.06 28.82 -16.34
CA ALA A 2 11.89 27.39 -16.10
C ALA A 2 11.30 26.77 -17.36
N ASP A 3 12.00 25.82 -17.97
CA ASP A 3 11.50 25.06 -19.12
C ASP A 3 10.14 24.46 -18.77
N VAL A 4 9.10 25.02 -19.38
CA VAL A 4 7.78 24.41 -19.39
C VAL A 4 7.96 23.11 -20.16
N VAL A 5 7.91 21.98 -19.47
CA VAL A 5 7.85 20.67 -20.12
C VAL A 5 6.53 20.61 -20.89
N VAL A 6 6.56 21.02 -22.15
CA VAL A 6 5.42 20.90 -23.07
C VAL A 6 5.29 19.42 -23.41
N GLY A 7 4.15 18.81 -23.06
CA GLY A 7 3.88 17.39 -23.34
C GLY A 7 3.88 17.10 -24.85
N ALA A 8 4.26 15.87 -25.23
CA ALA A 8 4.33 15.47 -26.64
C ALA A 8 2.93 15.40 -27.30
N PRO A 9 2.70 16.08 -28.44
CA PRO A 9 1.41 16.08 -29.11
C PRO A 9 1.03 14.71 -29.70
N ARG A 10 -0.25 14.36 -29.62
CA ARG A 10 -0.84 13.18 -30.27
C ARG A 10 -1.86 13.58 -31.34
N PRO A 11 -2.05 12.77 -32.39
CA PRO A 11 -3.11 12.98 -33.37
C PRO A 11 -4.49 12.81 -32.72
N VAL A 12 -5.46 13.53 -33.25
CA VAL A 12 -6.88 13.48 -32.89
C VAL A 12 -7.68 13.20 -34.15
N PHE A 13 -8.59 12.23 -34.07
CA PHE A 13 -9.40 11.77 -35.18
C PHE A 13 -10.86 12.19 -35.02
N TRP A 14 -11.66 12.01 -36.06
CA TRP A 14 -13.06 12.45 -36.05
C TRP A 14 -13.90 11.69 -35.02
N GLU A 15 -13.54 10.44 -34.70
CA GLU A 15 -14.24 9.61 -33.72
C GLU A 15 -14.19 10.22 -32.32
N GLU A 16 -13.02 10.70 -31.89
CA GLU A 16 -12.86 11.47 -30.65
C GLU A 16 -13.71 12.75 -30.65
N LEU A 17 -13.78 13.47 -31.77
CA LEU A 17 -14.59 14.69 -31.89
C LEU A 17 -16.09 14.40 -31.81
N ASP A 18 -16.54 13.28 -32.37
CA ASP A 18 -17.92 12.81 -32.25
C ASP A 18 -18.26 12.42 -30.81
N LEU A 19 -17.36 11.76 -30.08
CA LEU A 19 -17.52 11.45 -28.65
C LEU A 19 -17.53 12.68 -27.73
N LEU A 20 -16.92 13.78 -28.17
CA LEU A 20 -17.02 15.08 -27.52
C LEU A 20 -18.30 15.85 -27.94
N GLY A 21 -19.07 15.35 -28.91
CA GLY A 21 -20.27 16.00 -29.43
C GLY A 21 -19.99 17.24 -30.29
N LEU A 22 -18.77 17.40 -30.79
CA LEU A 22 -18.34 18.58 -31.55
C LEU A 22 -18.94 18.63 -32.95
N SER A 23 -19.51 17.55 -33.47
CA SER A 23 -20.24 17.56 -34.76
C SER A 23 -21.47 18.46 -34.75
N LYS A 24 -21.95 18.86 -33.57
CA LYS A 24 -23.02 19.86 -33.41
C LYS A 24 -22.57 21.30 -33.67
N THR A 25 -21.28 21.60 -33.50
CA THR A 25 -20.73 22.97 -33.57
C THR A 25 -19.69 23.16 -34.65
N TRP A 26 -18.90 22.13 -34.96
CA TRP A 26 -17.83 22.14 -35.96
C TRP A 26 -18.20 21.31 -37.19
N LYS A 27 -17.58 21.63 -38.33
CA LYS A 27 -17.70 20.86 -39.57
C LYS A 27 -16.36 20.21 -39.91
N TYR A 28 -16.33 18.89 -40.01
CA TYR A 28 -15.11 18.14 -40.32
C TYR A 28 -15.42 16.83 -41.06
N PRO A 29 -14.50 16.31 -41.89
CA PRO A 29 -14.71 15.06 -42.61
C PRO A 29 -14.47 13.85 -41.70
N ARG A 30 -15.12 12.72 -42.00
CA ARG A 30 -14.84 11.41 -41.40
C ARG A 30 -13.69 10.72 -42.12
N SER A 31 -12.50 11.31 -42.03
CA SER A 31 -11.29 10.88 -42.74
C SER A 31 -10.51 9.78 -42.01
N LYS A 32 -9.60 9.11 -42.72
CA LYS A 32 -8.63 8.20 -42.09
C LYS A 32 -7.54 8.99 -41.37
N GLU A 33 -7.13 10.11 -41.96
CA GLU A 33 -6.12 11.02 -41.48
C GLU A 33 -6.63 11.81 -40.26
N PRO A 34 -5.75 12.19 -39.33
CA PRO A 34 -6.10 13.00 -38.18
C PRO A 34 -6.50 14.43 -38.59
N LEU A 35 -7.29 15.08 -37.74
CA LEU A 35 -7.83 16.42 -37.98
C LEU A 35 -7.15 17.49 -37.12
N LEU A 36 -6.69 17.11 -35.92
CA LEU A 36 -6.12 18.00 -34.92
C LEU A 36 -4.94 17.32 -34.23
N TRP A 37 -4.19 18.11 -33.47
CA TRP A 37 -3.25 17.61 -32.47
C TRP A 37 -3.79 17.91 -31.07
N ALA A 38 -3.47 17.06 -30.10
CA ALA A 38 -3.76 17.32 -28.70
C ALA A 38 -2.52 17.15 -27.84
N ILE A 39 -2.34 18.07 -26.90
CA ILE A 39 -1.42 17.93 -25.77
C ILE A 39 -2.30 17.83 -24.54
N GLU A 40 -2.24 16.68 -23.86
CA GLU A 40 -3.16 16.32 -22.79
C GLU A 40 -4.63 16.43 -23.22
N ARG A 41 -5.36 17.45 -22.72
CA ARG A 41 -6.77 17.72 -23.02
C ARG A 41 -6.99 19.08 -23.71
N ARG A 42 -5.93 19.68 -24.22
CA ARG A 42 -5.96 20.87 -25.08
C ARG A 42 -5.75 20.48 -26.53
N TYR A 43 -6.61 20.98 -27.41
CA TYR A 43 -6.63 20.65 -28.83
C TYR A 43 -6.14 21.83 -29.66
N TYR A 44 -5.40 21.51 -30.72
CA TYR A 44 -4.71 22.46 -31.57
C TYR A 44 -5.06 22.21 -33.03
N TYR A 45 -5.41 23.29 -33.74
CA TYR A 45 -5.62 23.29 -35.19
C TYR A 45 -4.62 24.23 -35.84
N ARG A 46 -3.76 23.70 -36.73
CA ARG A 46 -2.72 24.47 -37.43
C ARG A 46 -1.79 25.28 -36.49
N GLY A 47 -1.56 24.77 -35.28
CA GLY A 47 -0.70 25.40 -34.27
C GLY A 47 -1.47 26.22 -33.23
N ASP A 48 -2.69 26.66 -33.51
CA ASP A 48 -3.47 27.47 -32.59
C ASP A 48 -4.30 26.60 -31.65
N PRO A 49 -4.35 26.91 -30.33
CA PRO A 49 -5.25 26.22 -29.41
C PRO A 49 -6.71 26.59 -29.72
N VAL A 50 -7.58 25.58 -29.84
CA VAL A 50 -8.98 25.76 -30.26
C VAL A 50 -10.00 25.25 -29.25
N LEU A 51 -9.61 24.35 -28.35
CA LEU A 51 -10.51 23.73 -27.38
C LEU A 51 -9.73 23.24 -26.16
N ASP A 52 -10.22 23.55 -24.98
CA ASP A 52 -9.87 22.90 -23.72
C ASP A 52 -11.02 22.02 -23.24
N VAL A 53 -10.68 20.82 -22.75
CA VAL A 53 -11.67 19.86 -22.24
C VAL A 53 -11.40 19.58 -20.77
N HIS A 54 -12.33 19.97 -19.91
CA HIS A 54 -12.22 19.87 -18.46
C HIS A 54 -13.13 18.79 -17.89
N GLY A 55 -12.69 18.15 -16.80
CA GLY A 55 -13.47 17.13 -16.11
C GLY A 55 -13.87 15.95 -17.01
N GLY A 56 -15.05 15.39 -16.74
CA GLY A 56 -15.56 14.17 -17.38
C GLY A 56 -15.03 12.91 -16.68
N GLY A 57 -15.95 12.06 -16.25
CA GLY A 57 -15.67 10.81 -15.55
C GLY A 57 -16.45 9.65 -16.16
N MET A 58 -16.50 8.55 -15.41
CA MET A 58 -17.23 7.36 -15.82
C MET A 58 -18.71 7.65 -16.11
N THR A 59 -19.34 8.54 -15.33
CA THR A 59 -20.78 8.86 -15.45
C THR A 59 -21.06 10.32 -15.79
N SER A 60 -20.09 11.22 -15.64
CA SER A 60 -20.24 12.65 -15.96
C SER A 60 -19.65 13.05 -17.31
N ALA A 61 -20.35 13.91 -18.04
CA ALA A 61 -19.84 14.52 -19.28
C ALA A 61 -18.74 15.55 -18.97
N PRO A 62 -17.76 15.74 -19.88
CA PRO A 62 -16.78 16.81 -19.74
C PRO A 62 -17.37 18.17 -20.09
N THR A 63 -16.74 19.23 -19.60
CA THR A 63 -17.01 20.61 -20.00
C THR A 63 -16.08 21.02 -21.14
N LEU A 64 -16.63 21.68 -22.16
CA LEU A 64 -15.91 22.13 -23.35
C LEU A 64 -15.72 23.66 -23.30
N GLU A 65 -14.46 24.10 -23.31
CA GLU A 65 -14.09 25.50 -23.36
C GLU A 65 -13.49 25.82 -24.74
N PHE A 66 -14.22 26.57 -25.57
CA PHE A 66 -13.77 26.92 -26.90
C PHE A 66 -12.80 28.10 -26.85
N LEU A 67 -11.59 27.90 -27.36
CA LEU A 67 -10.55 28.91 -27.43
C LEU A 67 -10.61 29.56 -28.82
N GLY A 68 -11.20 30.75 -28.91
CA GLY A 68 -11.40 31.46 -30.17
C GLY A 68 -12.73 31.15 -30.87
N LYS A 69 -12.70 30.79 -32.16
CA LYS A 69 -13.92 30.66 -32.98
C LYS A 69 -14.76 29.45 -32.57
N ARG A 70 -15.99 29.70 -32.12
CA ARG A 70 -16.94 28.66 -31.69
C ARG A 70 -17.38 27.70 -32.82
N LYS A 71 -17.32 28.14 -34.07
CA LYS A 71 -17.59 27.33 -35.27
C LYS A 71 -16.31 27.22 -36.10
N LEU A 72 -15.79 26.00 -36.25
CA LEU A 72 -14.61 25.71 -37.06
C LEU A 72 -14.96 24.75 -38.20
N LYS A 73 -14.30 24.93 -39.35
CA LYS A 73 -14.28 23.97 -40.44
C LYS A 73 -12.88 23.37 -40.52
N LEU A 74 -12.76 22.10 -40.19
CA LEU A 74 -11.46 21.40 -40.17
C LEU A 74 -11.22 20.70 -41.51
N ALA A 75 -9.95 20.67 -41.90
CA ALA A 75 -9.44 19.83 -42.97
C ALA A 75 -8.48 18.79 -42.40
N PRO A 76 -8.33 17.61 -43.03
CA PRO A 76 -7.35 16.61 -42.60
C PRO A 76 -5.93 17.17 -42.60
N ILE A 77 -5.11 16.69 -41.67
CA ILE A 77 -3.69 16.99 -41.61
C ILE A 77 -3.01 16.32 -42.80
N ASP A 78 -2.12 17.06 -43.47
CA ASP A 78 -1.24 16.51 -44.49
C ASP A 78 -0.15 15.65 -43.81
N VAL A 79 -0.47 14.37 -43.62
CA VAL A 79 0.42 13.40 -42.99
C VAL A 79 1.68 13.21 -43.84
N ALA A 80 1.57 13.22 -45.18
CA ALA A 80 2.71 13.03 -46.06
C ALA A 80 3.75 14.14 -45.89
N SER A 81 3.34 15.41 -45.95
CA SER A 81 4.25 16.54 -45.71
C SER A 81 4.79 16.55 -44.27
N THR A 82 3.98 16.14 -43.29
CA THR A 82 4.43 16.01 -41.90
C THR A 82 5.55 14.98 -41.77
N LEU A 83 5.41 13.82 -42.42
CA LEU A 83 6.42 12.76 -42.40
C LEU A 83 7.70 13.17 -43.14
N GLU A 84 7.56 13.82 -44.29
CA GLU A 84 8.69 14.33 -45.08
C GLU A 84 9.58 15.27 -44.25
N ARG A 85 8.96 16.24 -43.56
CA ARG A 85 9.66 17.20 -42.69
C ARG A 85 10.35 16.58 -41.48
N ASN A 86 9.93 15.38 -41.06
CA ASN A 86 10.47 14.68 -39.88
C ASN A 86 11.30 13.44 -40.26
N SER A 87 11.54 13.21 -41.56
CA SER A 87 12.13 11.98 -42.10
C SER A 87 13.50 11.64 -41.50
N ALA A 88 14.41 12.62 -41.44
CA ALA A 88 15.77 12.45 -40.92
C ALA A 88 15.81 12.07 -39.42
N THR A 89 14.96 12.69 -38.61
CA THR A 89 14.83 12.38 -37.18
C THR A 89 14.28 10.97 -36.99
N LEU A 90 13.23 10.60 -37.73
CA LEU A 90 12.65 9.26 -37.67
C LEU A 90 13.64 8.17 -38.08
N GLU A 91 14.44 8.41 -39.12
CA GLU A 91 15.48 7.47 -39.55
C GLU A 91 16.55 7.27 -38.46
N THR A 92 16.97 8.34 -37.82
CA THR A 92 17.92 8.28 -36.71
C THR A 92 17.37 7.44 -35.55
N LEU A 93 16.12 7.69 -35.15
CA LEU A 93 15.45 6.97 -34.07
C LEU A 93 15.26 5.49 -34.39
N GLU A 94 14.80 5.17 -35.61
CA GLU A 94 14.60 3.80 -36.06
C GLU A 94 15.91 3.02 -36.10
N ASN A 95 16.97 3.61 -36.66
CA ASN A 95 18.27 2.97 -36.75
C ASN A 95 18.89 2.71 -35.37
N GLU A 96 18.79 3.69 -34.46
CA GLU A 96 19.23 3.54 -33.06
C GLU A 96 18.49 2.40 -32.37
N ALA A 97 17.15 2.35 -32.51
CA ALA A 97 16.34 1.34 -31.87
C ALA A 97 16.62 -0.07 -32.43
N MET A 98 16.79 -0.22 -33.75
CA MET A 98 17.17 -1.48 -34.39
C MET A 98 18.57 -1.93 -33.94
N GLU A 99 19.53 -1.01 -33.87
CA GLU A 99 20.88 -1.31 -33.38
C GLU A 99 20.86 -1.76 -31.91
N PHE A 100 20.06 -1.08 -31.07
CA PHE A 100 19.86 -1.45 -29.68
C PHE A 100 19.28 -2.87 -29.54
N VAL A 101 18.25 -3.22 -30.32
CA VAL A 101 17.66 -4.57 -30.34
C VAL A 101 18.72 -5.60 -30.70
N LEU A 102 19.47 -5.38 -31.79
CA LEU A 102 20.49 -6.30 -32.28
C LEU A 102 21.62 -6.51 -31.28
N LYS A 103 22.17 -5.42 -30.71
CA LYS A 103 23.22 -5.48 -29.67
C LYS A 103 22.73 -6.22 -28.43
N THR A 104 21.51 -5.93 -27.98
CA THR A 104 20.92 -6.55 -26.79
C THR A 104 20.68 -8.04 -27.00
N TYR A 105 20.08 -8.42 -28.14
CA TYR A 105 19.88 -9.82 -28.50
C TYR A 105 21.21 -10.58 -28.54
N ARG A 106 22.23 -10.07 -29.25
CA ARG A 106 23.56 -10.70 -29.32
C ARG A 106 24.19 -10.90 -27.94
N ARG A 107 24.04 -9.92 -27.04
CA ARG A 107 24.56 -9.97 -25.67
C ARG A 107 23.92 -11.07 -24.83
N PHE A 108 22.62 -11.28 -24.94
CA PHE A 108 21.87 -12.14 -24.02
C PHE A 108 21.40 -13.47 -24.59
N ARG A 109 21.36 -13.67 -25.92
CA ARG A 109 20.80 -14.88 -26.57
C ARG A 109 21.36 -16.21 -26.06
N LYS A 110 22.63 -16.24 -25.59
CA LYS A 110 23.28 -17.45 -25.05
C LYS A 110 22.95 -17.70 -23.57
N ARG A 111 22.28 -16.77 -22.88
CA ARG A 111 21.99 -16.79 -21.43
C ARG A 111 20.49 -16.90 -21.13
N VAL A 112 19.65 -16.83 -22.15
CA VAL A 112 18.20 -16.90 -22.04
C VAL A 112 17.71 -18.10 -22.83
N ASP A 113 16.58 -18.66 -22.40
CA ASP A 113 15.93 -19.77 -23.08
C ASP A 113 15.04 -19.22 -24.22
N TYR A 114 14.42 -18.05 -24.03
CA TYR A 114 13.59 -17.38 -25.04
C TYR A 114 13.87 -15.89 -25.16
N THR A 115 13.72 -15.36 -26.39
CA THR A 115 13.58 -13.93 -26.66
C THR A 115 12.13 -13.64 -27.01
N VAL A 116 11.53 -12.66 -26.33
CA VAL A 116 10.09 -12.37 -26.39
C VAL A 116 9.88 -10.89 -26.70
N VAL A 117 8.95 -10.61 -27.61
CA VAL A 117 8.36 -9.27 -27.81
C VAL A 117 7.03 -9.21 -27.07
N ALA A 118 6.93 -8.31 -26.08
CA ALA A 118 5.69 -8.09 -25.34
C ALA A 118 4.69 -7.30 -26.21
N PHE A 119 3.59 -7.94 -26.60
CA PHE A 119 2.55 -7.30 -27.40
C PHE A 119 1.29 -7.03 -26.60
N SER A 120 0.74 -5.82 -26.65
CA SER A 120 -0.47 -5.45 -25.91
C SER A 120 -1.60 -4.93 -26.79
N GLY A 121 -1.46 -4.96 -28.12
CA GLY A 121 -2.41 -4.34 -29.06
C GLY A 121 -2.42 -2.81 -29.01
N GLY A 122 -1.44 -2.18 -28.34
CA GLY A 122 -1.29 -0.74 -28.24
C GLY A 122 -0.28 -0.18 -29.26
N LYS A 123 -0.27 1.14 -29.42
CA LYS A 123 0.62 1.86 -30.36
C LYS A 123 2.10 1.55 -30.09
N ASP A 124 2.49 1.55 -28.81
CA ASP A 124 3.89 1.38 -28.40
C ASP A 124 4.37 -0.06 -28.69
N SER A 125 3.54 -1.07 -28.41
CA SER A 125 3.86 -2.46 -28.72
C SER A 125 3.86 -2.76 -30.22
N GLN A 126 3.06 -2.04 -31.02
CA GLN A 126 3.04 -2.17 -32.47
C GLN A 126 4.34 -1.67 -33.09
N VAL A 127 4.85 -0.52 -32.64
CA VAL A 127 6.14 0.03 -33.10
C VAL A 127 7.29 -0.92 -32.75
N ILE A 128 7.29 -1.49 -31.54
CA ILE A 128 8.36 -2.41 -31.14
C ILE A 128 8.34 -3.68 -31.97
N LEU A 129 7.15 -4.21 -32.28
CA LEU A 129 7.03 -5.38 -33.13
C LEU A 129 7.59 -5.11 -34.54
N ASP A 130 7.30 -3.94 -35.14
CA ASP A 130 7.90 -3.53 -36.43
C ASP A 130 9.43 -3.45 -36.32
N ILE A 131 9.95 -2.72 -35.33
CA ILE A 131 11.40 -2.54 -35.13
C ILE A 131 12.11 -3.89 -34.94
N VAL A 132 11.58 -4.77 -34.08
CA VAL A 132 12.19 -6.07 -33.81
C VAL A 132 12.12 -6.98 -35.04
N SER A 133 11.01 -7.00 -35.76
CA SER A 133 10.86 -7.80 -36.99
C SER A 133 11.80 -7.39 -38.12
N ARG A 134 12.27 -6.14 -38.10
CA ARG A 134 13.28 -5.62 -39.04
C ARG A 134 14.71 -5.86 -38.57
N ALA A 135 14.92 -6.07 -37.27
CA ALA A 135 16.24 -6.23 -36.67
C ALA A 135 16.65 -7.70 -36.48
N LEU A 136 15.69 -8.60 -36.28
CA LEU A 136 15.90 -10.02 -35.99
C LEU A 136 15.13 -10.91 -36.96
N HIS A 137 15.63 -12.12 -37.21
CA HIS A 137 14.92 -13.11 -38.02
C HIS A 137 13.70 -13.67 -37.23
N PRO A 138 12.56 -14.00 -37.88
CA PRO A 138 11.33 -14.43 -37.19
C PRO A 138 11.44 -15.67 -36.29
N ASP A 139 12.42 -16.56 -36.53
CA ASP A 139 12.70 -17.74 -35.69
C ASP A 139 13.51 -17.41 -34.41
N GLN A 140 14.06 -16.20 -34.31
CA GLN A 140 14.92 -15.78 -33.19
C GLN A 140 14.15 -15.25 -31.99
N TYR A 141 12.85 -14.98 -32.16
CA TYR A 141 11.99 -14.43 -31.12
C TYR A 141 10.55 -14.92 -31.29
N MET A 142 9.77 -14.79 -30.22
CA MET A 142 8.32 -14.99 -30.26
C MET A 142 7.61 -13.71 -29.81
N VAL A 143 6.37 -13.54 -30.26
CA VAL A 143 5.47 -12.49 -29.81
C VAL A 143 4.50 -13.07 -28.80
N ILE A 144 4.37 -12.46 -27.64
CA ILE A 144 3.38 -12.88 -26.64
C ILE A 144 2.40 -11.74 -26.41
N PHE A 145 1.13 -11.99 -26.76
CA PHE A 145 0.00 -11.19 -26.29
C PHE A 145 -0.47 -11.72 -24.94
N THR A 146 -0.68 -10.81 -23.99
CA THR A 146 -1.20 -11.18 -22.66
C THR A 146 -2.66 -10.77 -22.54
N ASP A 147 -3.57 -11.74 -22.71
CA ASP A 147 -5.00 -11.53 -22.56
C ASP A 147 -5.36 -11.51 -21.07
N THR A 148 -5.60 -10.31 -20.55
CA THR A 148 -6.00 -10.13 -19.15
C THR A 148 -7.47 -10.42 -18.88
N THR A 149 -8.26 -10.72 -19.92
CA THR A 149 -9.73 -10.81 -19.90
C THR A 149 -10.44 -9.51 -19.48
N MET A 150 -9.67 -8.42 -19.32
CA MET A 150 -10.14 -7.06 -19.07
C MET A 150 -9.91 -6.14 -20.28
N GLU A 151 -9.42 -6.66 -21.40
CA GLU A 151 -9.08 -5.85 -22.58
C GLU A 151 -10.33 -5.24 -23.22
N LEU A 152 -10.15 -4.07 -23.85
CA LEU A 152 -11.19 -3.48 -24.67
C LEU A 152 -11.41 -4.31 -25.96
N PRO A 153 -12.63 -4.34 -26.53
CA PRO A 153 -12.90 -5.09 -27.75
C PRO A 153 -12.00 -4.69 -28.92
N CYS A 154 -11.74 -3.39 -29.07
CA CYS A 154 -10.84 -2.85 -30.09
C CYS A 154 -9.39 -3.35 -29.94
N THR A 155 -8.95 -3.64 -28.71
CA THR A 155 -7.64 -4.26 -28.45
C THR A 155 -7.59 -5.67 -29.02
N LEU A 156 -8.61 -6.48 -28.73
CA LEU A 156 -8.66 -7.87 -29.21
C LEU A 156 -8.72 -7.92 -30.74
N GLU A 157 -9.53 -7.06 -31.36
CA GLU A 157 -9.60 -6.93 -32.82
C GLU A 157 -8.25 -6.51 -33.42
N THR A 158 -7.58 -5.51 -32.82
CA THR A 158 -6.26 -5.06 -33.28
C THR A 158 -5.23 -6.19 -33.18
N VAL A 159 -5.21 -6.93 -32.07
CA VAL A 159 -4.29 -8.05 -31.87
C VAL A 159 -4.49 -9.11 -32.94
N GLU A 160 -5.74 -9.45 -33.27
CA GLU A 160 -6.01 -10.47 -34.28
C GLU A 160 -5.58 -10.00 -35.68
N ARG A 161 -5.89 -8.76 -36.04
CA ARG A 161 -5.49 -8.19 -37.33
C ARG A 161 -3.96 -8.14 -37.49
N VAL A 162 -3.26 -7.74 -36.43
CA VAL A 162 -1.79 -7.70 -36.44
C VAL A 162 -1.21 -9.11 -36.47
N ARG A 163 -1.79 -10.06 -35.73
CA ARG A 163 -1.37 -11.47 -35.76
C ARG A 163 -1.47 -12.02 -37.18
N GLU A 164 -2.59 -11.80 -37.85
CA GLU A 164 -2.82 -12.28 -39.22
C GLU A 164 -1.84 -11.63 -40.21
N GLU A 165 -1.65 -10.31 -40.13
CA GLU A 165 -0.67 -9.59 -40.96
C GLU A 165 0.74 -10.15 -40.80
N TYR A 166 1.19 -10.36 -39.55
CA TYR A 166 2.53 -10.86 -39.28
C TYR A 166 2.69 -12.34 -39.61
N ARG A 167 1.64 -13.16 -39.46
CA ARG A 167 1.66 -14.57 -39.86
C ARG A 167 1.77 -14.72 -41.37
N MET A 168 1.08 -13.88 -42.14
CA MET A 168 1.21 -13.86 -43.60
C MET A 168 2.60 -13.41 -44.05
N ARG A 169 3.20 -12.42 -43.36
CA ARG A 169 4.53 -11.88 -43.69
C ARG A 169 5.67 -12.79 -43.23
N PHE A 170 5.49 -13.46 -42.10
CA PHE A 170 6.51 -14.27 -41.42
C PHE A 170 5.88 -15.59 -40.91
N PRO A 171 5.72 -16.61 -41.76
CA PRO A 171 5.05 -17.87 -41.38
C PRO A 171 5.68 -18.61 -40.19
N GLU A 172 6.99 -18.43 -39.98
CA GLU A 172 7.75 -19.04 -38.88
C GLU A 172 7.57 -18.30 -37.55
N LEU A 173 7.04 -17.07 -37.55
CA LEU A 173 6.91 -16.26 -36.35
C LEU A 173 5.87 -16.85 -35.39
N GLN A 174 6.32 -17.22 -34.19
CA GLN A 174 5.42 -17.65 -33.14
C GLN A 174 4.72 -16.46 -32.49
N PHE A 175 3.41 -16.35 -32.69
CA PHE A 175 2.58 -15.36 -32.03
C PHE A 175 1.61 -16.05 -31.08
N LEU A 176 1.95 -16.04 -29.79
CA LEU A 176 1.26 -16.76 -28.74
C LEU A 176 0.38 -15.85 -27.88
N THR A 177 -0.64 -16.44 -27.24
CA THR A 177 -1.48 -15.76 -26.26
C THR A 177 -1.28 -16.40 -24.89
N ALA A 178 -0.88 -15.60 -23.91
CA ALA A 178 -0.87 -15.97 -22.50
C ALA A 178 -2.16 -15.47 -21.83
N ARG A 179 -2.93 -16.38 -21.24
CA ARG A 179 -4.23 -16.07 -20.61
C ARG A 179 -4.40 -16.86 -19.31
N HIS A 180 -5.04 -16.24 -18.32
CA HIS A 180 -5.45 -16.93 -17.11
C HIS A 180 -6.75 -17.72 -17.36
N GLU A 181 -6.84 -18.94 -16.82
CA GLU A 181 -8.00 -19.83 -17.01
C GLU A 181 -9.30 -19.21 -16.47
N THR A 182 -9.26 -18.69 -15.25
CA THR A 182 -10.38 -17.95 -14.63
C THR A 182 -10.51 -16.53 -15.21
N PRO A 183 -11.71 -16.08 -15.64
CA PRO A 183 -11.96 -14.71 -16.08
C PRO A 183 -11.81 -13.64 -14.98
N ALA A 184 -11.43 -12.43 -15.37
CA ALA A 184 -11.20 -11.29 -14.48
C ALA A 184 -12.39 -10.96 -13.58
N LEU A 185 -13.60 -10.91 -14.14
CA LEU A 185 -14.81 -10.59 -13.38
C LEU A 185 -15.01 -11.51 -12.17
N GLU A 186 -14.66 -12.79 -12.28
CA GLU A 186 -14.77 -13.76 -11.17
C GLU A 186 -13.71 -13.51 -10.09
N LEU A 187 -12.45 -13.29 -10.45
CA LEU A 187 -11.45 -12.98 -9.41
C LEU A 187 -11.65 -11.58 -8.81
N TRP A 188 -12.31 -10.67 -9.52
CA TRP A 188 -12.70 -9.37 -8.96
C TRP A 188 -13.72 -9.51 -7.81
N SER A 189 -14.67 -10.45 -7.88
CA SER A 189 -15.57 -10.69 -6.75
C SER A 189 -14.84 -11.29 -5.55
N LYS A 190 -13.85 -12.17 -5.78
CA LYS A 190 -13.08 -12.84 -4.71
C LYS A 190 -11.99 -11.98 -4.06
N PHE A 191 -11.35 -11.09 -4.83
CA PHE A 191 -10.29 -10.18 -4.34
C PHE A 191 -10.82 -8.79 -3.97
N GLY A 192 -12.02 -8.44 -4.44
CA GLY A 192 -12.52 -7.08 -4.57
C GLY A 192 -11.79 -6.22 -5.60
N PRO A 193 -12.26 -4.99 -5.86
CA PRO A 193 -11.71 -4.09 -6.87
C PRO A 193 -10.21 -3.80 -6.68
N PRO A 194 -9.34 -4.02 -7.69
CA PRO A 194 -7.94 -3.59 -7.65
C PRO A 194 -7.84 -2.11 -7.29
N SER A 195 -6.82 -1.74 -6.51
CA SER A 195 -6.64 -0.35 -6.07
C SER A 195 -5.22 0.12 -6.37
N ARG A 196 -4.94 1.39 -6.09
CA ARG A 196 -3.58 1.93 -6.25
C ARG A 196 -2.57 1.23 -5.34
N MET A 197 -3.04 0.69 -4.21
CA MET A 197 -2.27 -0.06 -3.22
C MET A 197 -2.32 -1.57 -3.46
N HIS A 198 -3.46 -2.12 -3.86
CA HIS A 198 -3.68 -3.55 -4.07
C HIS A 198 -3.78 -3.86 -5.58
N ARG A 199 -2.63 -3.89 -6.25
CA ARG A 199 -2.50 -4.11 -7.70
C ARG A 199 -2.40 -5.58 -8.08
N TRP A 200 -3.19 -6.43 -7.42
CA TRP A 200 -3.13 -7.89 -7.60
C TRP A 200 -3.36 -8.30 -9.06
N CYS A 201 -4.19 -7.56 -9.81
CA CYS A 201 -4.55 -7.86 -11.20
C CYS A 201 -3.35 -7.94 -12.14
N CYS A 202 -2.30 -7.13 -11.95
CA CYS A 202 -1.09 -7.21 -12.78
C CYS A 202 -0.31 -8.51 -12.53
N SER A 203 -0.20 -8.94 -11.27
CA SER A 203 0.50 -10.19 -10.95
C SER A 203 -0.28 -11.40 -11.46
N VAL A 204 -1.60 -11.40 -11.25
CA VAL A 204 -2.50 -12.52 -11.59
C VAL A 204 -2.74 -12.64 -13.09
N TYR A 205 -3.04 -11.53 -13.78
CA TYR A 205 -3.46 -11.55 -15.18
C TYR A 205 -2.38 -11.15 -16.18
N LYS A 206 -1.27 -10.52 -15.74
CA LYS A 206 -0.16 -10.16 -16.65
C LYS A 206 1.06 -11.04 -16.47
N SER A 207 1.64 -11.04 -15.27
CA SER A 207 2.91 -11.73 -15.05
C SER A 207 2.74 -13.25 -14.99
N ALA A 208 1.78 -13.75 -14.20
CA ALA A 208 1.64 -15.18 -13.97
C ALA A 208 1.34 -16.00 -15.24
N PRO A 209 0.42 -15.59 -16.14
CA PRO A 209 0.11 -16.36 -17.34
C PRO A 209 1.30 -16.46 -18.30
N VAL A 210 2.07 -15.38 -18.45
CA VAL A 210 3.25 -15.36 -19.35
C VAL A 210 4.32 -16.33 -18.85
N VAL A 211 4.65 -16.28 -17.55
CA VAL A 211 5.69 -17.19 -17.01
C VAL A 211 5.24 -18.65 -17.06
N ARG A 212 3.96 -18.94 -16.79
CA ARG A 212 3.40 -20.30 -16.90
C ARG A 212 3.46 -20.82 -18.33
N LEU A 213 3.09 -20.00 -19.32
CA LEU A 213 3.19 -20.36 -20.74
C LEU A 213 4.63 -20.70 -21.11
N LEU A 214 5.59 -19.85 -20.74
CA LEU A 214 7.00 -20.07 -21.05
C LEU A 214 7.60 -21.29 -20.35
N GLN A 215 7.18 -21.58 -19.11
CA GLN A 215 7.55 -22.80 -18.40
C GLN A 215 7.00 -24.05 -19.10
N GLN A 216 5.75 -24.01 -19.58
CA GLN A 216 5.14 -25.10 -20.35
C GLN A 216 5.88 -25.34 -21.68
N LEU A 217 6.24 -24.28 -22.40
CA LEU A 217 7.02 -24.37 -23.64
C LEU A 217 8.42 -24.97 -23.41
N LYS A 218 9.04 -24.68 -22.26
CA LYS A 218 10.35 -25.23 -21.90
C LYS A 218 10.31 -26.73 -21.61
N GLY A 219 9.20 -27.23 -21.05
CA GLY A 219 8.93 -28.66 -20.89
C GLY A 219 9.70 -29.39 -19.78
N ASP A 220 10.77 -28.82 -19.23
CA ASP A 220 11.59 -29.42 -18.16
C ASP A 220 11.09 -29.14 -16.73
N GLY A 221 9.95 -28.45 -16.61
CA GLY A 221 9.35 -28.08 -15.33
C GLY A 221 10.00 -26.86 -14.64
N THR A 222 11.12 -26.33 -15.13
CA THR A 222 11.79 -25.16 -14.54
C THR A 222 11.34 -23.84 -15.18
N GLN A 223 11.59 -22.72 -14.51
CA GLN A 223 11.27 -21.41 -15.07
C GLN A 223 12.19 -21.07 -16.25
N ALA A 224 11.60 -20.53 -17.33
CA ALA A 224 12.35 -20.03 -18.46
C ALA A 224 13.08 -18.72 -18.12
N ARG A 225 14.33 -18.60 -18.58
CA ARG A 225 15.08 -17.34 -18.63
C ARG A 225 14.70 -16.58 -19.88
N VAL A 226 14.34 -15.31 -19.75
CA VAL A 226 13.73 -14.57 -20.86
C VAL A 226 14.38 -13.21 -21.05
N LEU A 227 14.72 -12.90 -22.31
CA LEU A 227 14.93 -11.54 -22.78
C LEU A 227 13.59 -11.00 -23.30
N LEU A 228 13.05 -9.97 -22.65
CA LEU A 228 11.79 -9.34 -23.01
C LEU A 228 12.03 -7.95 -23.60
N PHE A 229 11.68 -7.75 -24.87
CA PHE A 229 11.57 -6.42 -25.46
C PHE A 229 10.22 -5.79 -25.09
N ASP A 230 10.25 -4.60 -24.49
CA ASP A 230 9.06 -3.87 -24.04
C ASP A 230 9.06 -2.38 -24.45
N GLY A 231 7.89 -1.75 -24.30
CA GLY A 231 7.60 -0.38 -24.72
C GLY A 231 7.47 0.63 -23.62
N VAL A 232 8.20 0.45 -22.51
CA VAL A 232 8.27 1.49 -21.48
C VAL A 232 9.00 2.71 -22.04
N ARG A 233 8.38 3.91 -21.96
CA ARG A 233 8.98 5.19 -22.37
C ARG A 233 9.19 6.10 -21.17
N SER A 234 10.26 6.91 -21.21
CA SER A 234 10.57 7.90 -20.16
C SER A 234 9.49 8.99 -20.06
N ASP A 235 8.97 9.40 -21.22
CA ASP A 235 7.90 10.39 -21.42
C ASP A 235 6.52 9.95 -20.86
N GLU A 236 6.34 8.69 -20.44
CA GLU A 236 5.04 8.25 -19.89
C GLU A 236 4.78 8.73 -18.45
N SER A 237 5.81 8.96 -17.64
CA SER A 237 5.68 9.51 -16.28
C SER A 237 7.05 9.82 -15.65
N GLN A 238 7.10 10.75 -14.70
CA GLN A 238 8.31 11.07 -13.93
C GLN A 238 8.96 9.84 -13.24
N ARG A 239 8.17 8.82 -12.87
CA ARG A 239 8.72 7.59 -12.30
C ARG A 239 9.45 6.74 -13.35
N ARG A 240 8.97 6.73 -14.60
CA ARG A 240 9.53 5.92 -15.69
C ARG A 240 10.77 6.56 -16.31
N SER A 241 10.97 7.87 -16.16
CA SER A 241 12.21 8.52 -16.61
C SER A 241 13.45 8.05 -15.83
N ALA A 242 13.27 7.56 -14.60
CA ALA A 242 14.36 7.00 -13.79
C ALA A 242 14.70 5.53 -14.11
N TYR A 243 13.98 4.88 -15.03
CA TYR A 243 14.23 3.45 -15.33
C TYR A 243 15.47 3.28 -16.19
N ALA A 244 16.23 2.22 -15.93
CA ALA A 244 17.31 1.82 -16.82
C ALA A 244 16.73 1.14 -18.08
N ARG A 245 17.34 1.41 -19.25
CA ARG A 245 16.91 0.83 -20.52
C ARG A 245 16.96 -0.69 -20.56
N ILE A 246 17.88 -1.28 -19.79
CA ILE A 246 17.97 -2.73 -19.55
C ILE A 246 17.84 -2.95 -18.05
N THR A 247 16.87 -3.76 -17.63
CA THR A 247 16.63 -4.09 -16.22
C THR A 247 16.61 -5.61 -16.05
N ALA A 248 17.51 -6.16 -15.23
CA ALA A 248 17.52 -7.57 -14.86
C ALA A 248 16.81 -7.80 -13.51
N GLY A 249 16.09 -8.91 -13.37
CA GLY A 249 15.54 -9.34 -12.07
C GLY A 249 14.36 -8.50 -11.56
N GLY A 250 13.52 -7.99 -12.47
CA GLY A 250 12.37 -7.14 -12.14
C GLY A 250 11.14 -7.93 -11.65
N LYS A 251 10.16 -8.15 -12.55
CA LYS A 251 8.89 -8.82 -12.21
C LYS A 251 9.02 -10.33 -12.02
N SER A 252 10.06 -10.93 -12.57
CA SER A 252 10.49 -12.31 -12.37
C SER A 252 12.01 -12.33 -12.24
N LEU A 253 12.53 -13.21 -11.41
CA LEU A 253 13.99 -13.37 -11.20
C LEU A 253 14.71 -13.79 -12.48
N THR A 254 14.03 -14.47 -13.39
CA THR A 254 14.61 -15.02 -14.63
C THR A 254 14.46 -14.10 -15.85
N GLN A 255 13.90 -12.91 -15.68
CA GLN A 255 13.54 -12.01 -16.77
C GLN A 255 14.49 -10.80 -16.87
N ILE A 256 14.88 -10.47 -18.09
CA ILE A 256 15.62 -9.27 -18.48
C ILE A 256 14.70 -8.43 -19.36
N ASN A 257 14.37 -7.22 -18.94
CA ASN A 257 13.58 -6.26 -19.72
C ASN A 257 14.51 -5.33 -20.51
N ALA A 258 14.20 -5.12 -21.78
CA ALA A 258 14.88 -4.18 -22.67
C ALA A 258 13.84 -3.23 -23.30
N SER A 259 13.87 -1.97 -22.87
CA SER A 259 12.94 -0.93 -23.32
C SER A 259 13.42 -0.32 -24.63
N VAL A 260 12.87 -0.81 -25.74
CA VAL A 260 13.38 -0.52 -27.10
C VAL A 260 13.26 0.97 -27.44
N ILE A 261 12.07 1.52 -27.21
CA ILE A 261 11.70 2.90 -27.54
C ILE A 261 11.72 3.83 -26.32
N GLN A 262 12.59 3.56 -25.34
CA GLN A 262 12.56 4.27 -24.05
C GLN A 262 12.62 5.79 -24.19
N LEU A 263 13.42 6.28 -25.14
CA LEU A 263 13.67 7.70 -25.36
C LEU A 263 12.68 8.35 -26.34
N TRP A 264 11.73 7.58 -26.89
CA TRP A 264 10.76 8.10 -27.84
C TRP A 264 9.63 8.81 -27.11
N SER A 265 9.17 9.91 -27.70
CA SER A 265 7.96 10.65 -27.37
C SER A 265 6.71 9.98 -27.95
N SER A 266 5.52 10.37 -27.47
CA SER A 266 4.28 9.88 -28.09
C SER A 266 4.14 10.31 -29.55
N THR A 267 4.68 11.48 -29.92
CA THR A 267 4.61 12.01 -31.29
C THR A 267 5.41 11.14 -32.24
N GLU A 268 6.66 10.82 -31.90
CA GLU A 268 7.54 9.97 -32.72
C GLU A 268 6.93 8.58 -32.94
N VAL A 269 6.30 8.01 -31.91
CA VAL A 269 5.57 6.73 -32.03
C VAL A 269 4.46 6.81 -33.08
N TYR A 270 3.64 7.86 -33.08
CA TYR A 270 2.58 8.02 -34.08
C TYR A 270 3.12 8.30 -35.48
N LEU A 271 4.15 9.14 -35.60
CA LEU A 271 4.78 9.41 -36.90
C LEU A 271 5.40 8.14 -37.50
N HIS A 272 6.03 7.29 -36.69
CA HIS A 272 6.50 5.99 -37.16
C HIS A 272 5.34 5.10 -37.63
N ILE A 273 4.24 5.01 -36.86
CA ILE A 273 3.04 4.27 -37.26
C ILE A 273 2.52 4.75 -38.62
N PHE A 274 2.46 6.05 -38.84
CA PHE A 274 2.02 6.62 -40.12
C PHE A 274 3.01 6.32 -41.26
N ARG A 275 4.32 6.50 -41.02
CA ARG A 275 5.39 6.21 -42.00
C ARG A 275 5.37 4.76 -42.46
N ARG A 276 5.09 3.85 -41.54
CA ARG A 276 5.10 2.40 -41.77
C ARG A 276 3.71 1.84 -42.10
N ALA A 277 2.69 2.70 -42.16
CA ALA A 277 1.28 2.33 -42.36
C ALA A 277 0.80 1.22 -41.42
N LEU A 278 1.25 1.23 -40.15
CA LEU A 278 0.90 0.20 -39.17
C LEU A 278 -0.56 0.34 -38.72
N ILE A 279 -1.17 -0.77 -38.32
CA ILE A 279 -2.53 -0.80 -37.80
C ILE A 279 -2.64 0.06 -36.53
N VAL A 280 -3.51 1.07 -36.57
CA VAL A 280 -3.86 1.91 -35.42
C VAL A 280 -5.05 1.28 -34.70
N ASN A 281 -4.90 1.01 -33.41
CA ASN A 281 -6.00 0.56 -32.57
C ASN A 281 -7.10 1.63 -32.48
N GLN A 282 -8.35 1.23 -32.72
CA GLN A 282 -9.52 2.12 -32.71
C GLN A 282 -9.64 2.94 -31.42
N GLY A 283 -9.24 2.39 -30.27
CA GLY A 283 -9.27 3.11 -29.00
C GLY A 283 -8.46 4.41 -29.01
N TYR A 284 -7.36 4.50 -29.77
CA TYR A 284 -6.61 5.76 -29.92
C TYR A 284 -7.35 6.77 -30.80
N ARG A 285 -8.13 6.31 -31.78
CA ARG A 285 -9.00 7.17 -32.61
C ARG A 285 -10.17 7.73 -31.82
N ASP A 286 -10.67 6.95 -30.85
CA ASP A 286 -11.71 7.36 -29.91
C ASP A 286 -11.21 8.33 -28.81
N GLY A 287 -9.90 8.61 -28.75
CA GLY A 287 -9.31 9.57 -27.81
C GLY A 287 -8.63 8.95 -26.57
N LEU A 288 -8.41 7.64 -26.54
CA LEU A 288 -7.62 7.02 -25.46
C LEU A 288 -6.13 7.35 -25.64
N ALA A 289 -5.51 7.96 -24.63
CA ALA A 289 -4.04 8.16 -24.65
C ALA A 289 -3.26 6.84 -24.47
N ARG A 290 -3.86 5.87 -23.77
CA ARG A 290 -3.37 4.50 -23.62
C ARG A 290 -4.53 3.52 -23.67
N VAL A 291 -4.37 2.50 -24.50
CA VAL A 291 -5.29 1.37 -24.57
C VAL A 291 -4.81 0.29 -23.59
N GLY A 292 -5.75 -0.39 -22.94
CA GLY A 292 -5.49 -1.46 -21.99
C GLY A 292 -6.78 -1.96 -21.36
N CYS A 293 -6.74 -2.23 -20.05
CA CYS A 293 -7.87 -2.78 -19.32
C CYS A 293 -9.05 -1.78 -19.23
N ALA A 294 -10.28 -2.28 -19.37
CA ALA A 294 -11.52 -1.50 -19.33
C ALA A 294 -11.71 -0.72 -18.02
N VAL A 295 -11.25 -1.27 -16.89
CA VAL A 295 -11.24 -0.60 -15.59
C VAL A 295 -9.86 -0.73 -14.95
N CYS A 296 -9.23 0.42 -14.67
CA CYS A 296 -7.88 0.46 -14.09
C CYS A 296 -7.82 1.47 -12.94
N PRO A 297 -7.24 1.14 -11.77
CA PRO A 297 -7.09 2.13 -10.69
C PRO A 297 -6.12 3.28 -11.03
N PHE A 298 -5.45 3.21 -12.20
CA PHE A 298 -4.54 4.23 -12.72
C PHE A 298 -5.08 4.96 -13.95
N SER A 299 -6.30 4.67 -14.42
CA SER A 299 -6.91 5.47 -15.48
C SER A 299 -7.29 6.85 -14.96
N SER A 300 -7.18 7.83 -15.84
CA SER A 300 -7.69 9.17 -15.61
C SER A 300 -9.21 9.20 -15.81
N PRO A 301 -9.92 10.16 -15.18
CA PRO A 301 -11.36 10.33 -15.41
C PRO A 301 -11.71 10.51 -16.89
N GLY A 302 -10.88 11.24 -17.65
CA GLY A 302 -11.06 11.41 -19.09
C GLY A 302 -11.01 10.11 -19.88
N THR A 303 -10.06 9.21 -19.56
CA THR A 303 -9.99 7.87 -20.16
C THR A 303 -11.23 7.04 -19.80
N GLU A 304 -11.67 7.10 -18.54
CA GLU A 304 -12.88 6.40 -18.09
C GLU A 304 -14.14 6.90 -18.81
N ARG A 305 -14.22 8.20 -19.10
CA ARG A 305 -15.31 8.78 -19.90
C ARG A 305 -15.33 8.23 -21.32
N VAL A 306 -14.19 8.18 -22.00
CA VAL A 306 -14.09 7.62 -23.35
C VAL A 306 -14.53 6.15 -23.34
N ILE A 307 -14.03 5.36 -22.39
CA ILE A 307 -14.41 3.94 -22.26
C ILE A 307 -15.92 3.79 -21.99
N ALA A 308 -16.49 4.59 -21.09
CA ALA A 308 -17.91 4.53 -20.77
C ALA A 308 -18.81 4.87 -21.97
N GLN A 309 -18.37 5.77 -22.86
CA GLN A 309 -19.11 6.10 -24.07
C GLN A 309 -18.94 5.07 -25.18
N ALA A 310 -17.69 4.72 -25.51
CA ALA A 310 -17.37 3.90 -26.67
C ALA A 310 -17.54 2.39 -26.39
N TYR A 311 -17.37 1.95 -25.14
CA TYR A 311 -17.36 0.54 -24.75
C TYR A 311 -18.25 0.22 -23.53
N PRO A 312 -19.51 0.68 -23.46
CA PRO A 312 -20.35 0.57 -22.27
C PRO A 312 -20.62 -0.89 -21.85
N LYS A 313 -20.70 -1.81 -22.81
CA LYS A 313 -20.98 -3.24 -22.55
C LYS A 313 -19.88 -3.90 -21.72
N VAL A 314 -18.62 -3.60 -21.99
CA VAL A 314 -17.49 -4.18 -21.23
C VAL A 314 -17.42 -3.58 -19.83
N LEU A 315 -17.75 -2.30 -19.68
CA LEU A 315 -17.75 -1.62 -18.38
C LEU A 315 -18.86 -2.12 -17.44
N ALA A 316 -20.01 -2.54 -17.98
CA ALA A 316 -21.20 -2.89 -17.20
C ALA A 316 -20.93 -3.94 -16.10
N GLY A 317 -20.16 -5.00 -16.39
CA GLY A 317 -19.84 -6.03 -15.41
C GLY A 317 -19.01 -5.50 -14.24
N TYR A 318 -17.98 -4.71 -14.53
CA TYR A 318 -17.14 -4.10 -13.50
C TYR A 318 -17.88 -3.02 -12.72
N ARG A 319 -18.73 -2.23 -13.37
CA ARG A 319 -19.55 -1.21 -12.73
C ARG A 319 -20.42 -1.81 -11.62
N ARG A 320 -21.09 -2.94 -11.88
CA ARG A 320 -21.89 -3.65 -10.87
C ARG A 320 -21.06 -4.06 -9.65
N ILE A 321 -19.85 -4.57 -9.85
CA ILE A 321 -18.94 -4.93 -8.74
C ILE A 321 -18.53 -3.69 -7.94
N LEU A 322 -18.26 -2.57 -8.62
CA LEU A 322 -17.90 -1.31 -7.97
C LEU A 322 -19.06 -0.70 -7.18
N GLU A 323 -20.28 -0.75 -7.71
CA GLU A 323 -21.49 -0.28 -7.04
C GLU A 323 -21.81 -1.13 -5.81
N ALA A 324 -21.78 -2.46 -5.95
CA ALA A 324 -21.95 -3.36 -4.81
C ALA A 324 -20.90 -3.09 -3.72
N TYR A 325 -19.64 -2.93 -4.12
CA TYR A 325 -18.57 -2.56 -3.19
C TYR A 325 -18.82 -1.21 -2.52
N ALA A 326 -19.29 -0.19 -3.24
CA ALA A 326 -19.64 1.11 -2.66
C ALA A 326 -20.76 0.98 -1.62
N THR A 327 -21.82 0.21 -1.91
CA THR A 327 -22.91 -0.04 -0.96
C THR A 327 -22.40 -0.68 0.33
N THR A 328 -21.49 -1.66 0.25
CA THR A 328 -20.91 -2.26 1.47
C THR A 328 -20.06 -1.29 2.31
N GLN A 329 -19.58 -0.18 1.73
CA GLN A 329 -18.89 0.89 2.45
C GLN A 329 -19.86 1.91 3.06
N GLY A 330 -21.17 1.76 2.85
CA GLY A 330 -22.20 2.69 3.32
C GLY A 330 -22.59 3.80 2.33
N ALA A 331 -22.12 3.75 1.07
CA ALA A 331 -22.55 4.70 0.05
C ALA A 331 -24.03 4.49 -0.30
N GLN A 332 -24.80 5.58 -0.34
CA GLN A 332 -26.19 5.56 -0.78
C GLN A 332 -26.28 5.61 -2.31
N GLU A 333 -27.44 5.21 -2.85
CA GLU A 333 -27.68 5.23 -4.30
C GLU A 333 -27.47 6.63 -4.92
N SER A 334 -27.88 7.69 -4.19
CA SER A 334 -27.66 9.09 -4.58
C SER A 334 -26.19 9.49 -4.75
N ASP A 335 -25.28 8.79 -4.09
CA ASP A 335 -23.84 9.10 -4.08
C ASP A 335 -23.04 8.27 -5.09
N MET A 336 -23.66 7.30 -5.77
CA MET A 336 -22.97 6.31 -6.60
C MET A 336 -22.21 6.94 -7.77
N ASP A 337 -22.84 7.87 -8.47
CA ASP A 337 -22.19 8.56 -9.59
C ASP A 337 -20.99 9.37 -9.12
N MET A 338 -21.10 10.02 -7.96
CA MET A 338 -19.99 10.76 -7.36
C MET A 338 -18.85 9.81 -6.95
N TYR A 339 -19.17 8.69 -6.29
CA TYR A 339 -18.21 7.66 -5.89
C TYR A 339 -17.41 7.10 -7.07
N LEU A 340 -18.11 6.77 -8.17
CA LEU A 340 -17.51 6.23 -9.39
C LEU A 340 -16.64 7.27 -10.08
N ASN A 341 -17.12 8.51 -10.24
CA ASN A 341 -16.37 9.60 -10.88
C ASN A 341 -15.13 10.02 -10.09
N ASN A 342 -15.24 10.07 -8.76
CA ASN A 342 -14.10 10.36 -7.87
C ASN A 342 -13.09 9.19 -7.83
N GLY A 343 -13.52 8.00 -8.26
CA GLY A 343 -12.73 6.79 -8.23
C GLY A 343 -12.33 6.41 -6.80
N ASP A 344 -13.26 6.50 -5.85
CA ASP A 344 -12.98 6.26 -4.43
C ASP A 344 -12.56 4.81 -4.15
N TRP A 345 -13.10 3.85 -4.89
CA TRP A 345 -12.64 2.45 -4.89
C TRP A 345 -11.14 2.31 -5.17
N LYS A 346 -10.54 3.21 -5.97
CA LYS A 346 -9.11 3.19 -6.32
C LYS A 346 -8.22 3.46 -5.09
N LYS A 347 -8.78 4.01 -4.01
CA LYS A 347 -8.09 4.38 -2.76
C LYS A 347 -8.13 3.27 -1.69
N ARG A 348 -8.80 2.14 -1.96
CA ARG A 348 -8.94 1.02 -1.02
C ARG A 348 -7.59 0.47 -0.55
N GLY A 349 -7.41 0.35 0.76
CA GLY A 349 -6.18 -0.12 1.40
C GLY A 349 -6.27 -1.50 2.09
N GLY A 350 -7.44 -2.13 2.10
CA GLY A 350 -7.68 -3.42 2.77
C GLY A 350 -9.01 -4.04 2.35
N GLY A 351 -9.48 -5.03 3.10
CA GLY A 351 -10.68 -5.82 2.78
C GLY A 351 -12.01 -5.31 3.33
N VAL A 352 -12.07 -4.10 3.89
CA VAL A 352 -13.32 -3.56 4.47
C VAL A 352 -14.40 -3.58 3.38
N GLY A 353 -15.57 -4.15 3.69
CA GLY A 353 -16.71 -4.32 2.78
C GLY A 353 -16.48 -5.27 1.59
N ILE A 354 -15.50 -6.16 1.66
CA ILE A 354 -15.37 -7.24 0.70
C ILE A 354 -15.75 -8.53 1.39
N ASP A 355 -16.65 -9.28 0.75
CA ASP A 355 -17.00 -10.60 1.24
C ASP A 355 -15.78 -11.53 1.18
N SER A 356 -15.52 -12.19 2.30
CA SER A 356 -14.46 -13.19 2.42
C SER A 356 -14.93 -14.58 2.03
N GLU A 357 -16.21 -14.78 1.69
CA GLU A 357 -16.84 -16.08 1.44
C GLU A 357 -16.64 -17.02 2.64
N GLY A 358 -16.67 -16.46 3.85
CA GLY A 358 -16.39 -17.17 5.09
C GLY A 358 -14.92 -17.55 5.32
N SER A 359 -13.99 -17.22 4.41
CA SER A 359 -12.56 -17.50 4.56
C SER A 359 -11.95 -16.68 5.70
N ARG A 360 -11.41 -17.35 6.71
CA ARG A 360 -10.81 -16.69 7.88
C ARG A 360 -9.70 -17.53 8.51
N VAL A 361 -8.65 -16.85 8.95
CA VAL A 361 -7.64 -17.44 9.84
C VAL A 361 -7.40 -16.51 11.01
N ASP A 362 -7.57 -17.05 12.21
CA ASP A 362 -7.19 -16.39 13.46
C ASP A 362 -5.98 -17.11 14.04
N PHE A 363 -4.96 -16.33 14.41
CA PHE A 363 -3.75 -16.84 15.06
C PHE A 363 -3.69 -16.36 16.50
N THR A 364 -3.32 -17.27 17.40
CA THR A 364 -3.03 -17.02 18.80
C THR A 364 -1.65 -17.60 19.11
N MET A 365 -0.83 -16.83 19.83
CA MET A 365 0.48 -17.28 20.32
C MET A 365 0.44 -17.38 21.84
N GLY A 366 1.00 -18.46 22.40
CA GLY A 366 1.22 -18.61 23.84
C GLY A 366 2.34 -19.61 24.12
N SER A 367 3.24 -19.33 25.05
CA SER A 367 4.29 -20.26 25.52
C SER A 367 5.06 -21.04 24.43
N GLY A 368 5.40 -20.40 23.31
CA GLY A 368 6.11 -21.04 22.18
C GLY A 368 5.24 -21.93 21.27
N GLN A 369 3.92 -21.97 21.51
CA GLN A 369 2.93 -22.69 20.73
C GLN A 369 2.14 -21.73 19.84
N LEU A 370 2.05 -22.07 18.55
CA LEU A 370 1.18 -21.43 17.58
C LEU A 370 -0.16 -22.17 17.57
N ARG A 371 -1.26 -21.47 17.84
CA ARG A 371 -2.62 -21.96 17.65
C ARG A 371 -3.31 -21.18 16.53
N ALA A 372 -3.99 -21.89 15.65
CA ALA A 372 -4.75 -21.30 14.55
C ALA A 372 -6.15 -21.90 14.44
N THR A 373 -7.11 -21.04 14.12
CA THR A 373 -8.48 -21.44 13.73
C THR A 373 -8.72 -21.00 12.30
N ILE A 374 -9.07 -21.95 11.45
CA ILE A 374 -9.10 -21.82 9.99
C ILE A 374 -10.50 -22.14 9.47
N LYS A 375 -11.03 -21.28 8.60
CA LYS A 375 -12.31 -21.46 7.88
C LYS A 375 -12.11 -21.19 6.40
N GLY A 376 -12.83 -21.92 5.55
CA GLY A 376 -12.80 -21.76 4.09
C GLY A 376 -11.84 -22.70 3.35
N CYS A 377 -11.35 -23.76 4.00
CA CYS A 377 -10.55 -24.80 3.36
C CYS A 377 -10.83 -26.18 3.97
N SER A 378 -10.40 -27.23 3.26
CA SER A 378 -10.41 -28.61 3.71
C SER A 378 -9.17 -28.95 4.54
N LYS A 379 -9.24 -30.05 5.30
CA LYS A 379 -8.12 -30.60 6.08
C LYS A 379 -6.90 -30.93 5.21
N ASN A 380 -7.14 -31.45 3.99
CA ASN A 380 -6.08 -31.85 3.07
C ASN A 380 -5.36 -30.64 2.47
N GLU A 381 -6.05 -29.53 2.19
CA GLU A 381 -5.42 -28.31 1.69
C GLU A 381 -4.46 -27.68 2.72
N VAL A 382 -4.75 -27.82 4.01
CA VAL A 382 -3.82 -27.41 5.08
C VAL A 382 -2.53 -28.21 4.98
N LEU A 383 -2.62 -29.54 4.92
CA LEU A 383 -1.44 -30.42 4.82
C LEU A 383 -0.65 -30.16 3.54
N GLU A 384 -1.35 -29.96 2.42
CA GLU A 384 -0.69 -29.72 1.14
C GLU A 384 0.18 -28.46 1.20
N TRP A 385 -0.32 -27.35 1.77
CA TRP A 385 0.50 -26.14 1.94
C TRP A 385 1.63 -26.28 2.96
N LEU A 386 1.51 -27.17 3.95
CA LEU A 386 2.59 -27.42 4.91
C LEU A 386 3.80 -28.12 4.27
N LYS A 387 3.61 -28.86 3.16
CA LYS A 387 4.73 -29.40 2.37
C LYS A 387 5.68 -28.32 1.83
N ALA A 388 5.21 -27.06 1.70
CA ALA A 388 6.09 -25.95 1.33
C ALA A 388 7.01 -25.48 2.47
N VAL A 389 6.70 -25.84 3.72
CA VAL A 389 7.47 -25.46 4.92
C VAL A 389 8.60 -26.45 5.19
N GLY A 390 8.36 -27.76 5.00
CA GLY A 390 9.33 -28.82 5.23
C GLY A 390 8.79 -30.19 4.85
N VAL A 391 9.58 -31.25 5.08
CA VAL A 391 9.15 -32.64 4.82
C VAL A 391 8.09 -33.04 5.85
N LEU A 392 6.94 -33.50 5.37
CA LEU A 392 5.75 -33.73 6.17
C LEU A 392 5.58 -35.23 6.48
N SER A 393 5.46 -35.57 7.76
CA SER A 393 5.09 -36.92 8.21
C SER A 393 3.81 -36.83 9.03
N VAL A 394 2.76 -37.58 8.66
CA VAL A 394 1.42 -37.47 9.26
C VAL A 394 0.93 -38.84 9.70
N SER A 395 0.32 -38.92 10.88
CA SER A 395 -0.35 -40.14 11.36
C SER A 395 -1.80 -40.24 10.85
N ASP A 396 -2.37 -41.44 10.98
CA ASP A 396 -3.81 -41.62 10.86
C ASP A 396 -4.58 -40.84 11.93
N TRP A 397 -5.89 -40.68 11.69
CA TRP A 397 -6.79 -40.02 12.63
C TRP A 397 -7.03 -40.93 13.85
N HIS A 398 -6.81 -40.38 15.04
CA HIS A 398 -7.16 -41.02 16.31
C HIS A 398 -7.94 -40.03 17.17
N ASP A 399 -9.11 -40.43 17.67
CA ASP A 399 -10.01 -39.62 18.50
C ASP A 399 -10.36 -38.24 17.90
N GLY A 400 -10.54 -38.18 16.57
CA GLY A 400 -10.86 -36.94 15.87
C GLY A 400 -9.70 -35.93 15.80
N VAL A 401 -8.49 -36.34 16.16
CA VAL A 401 -7.26 -35.55 16.06
C VAL A 401 -6.27 -36.26 15.13
N ARG A 402 -5.62 -35.48 14.27
CA ARG A 402 -4.50 -35.93 13.43
C ARG A 402 -3.23 -35.24 13.92
N ARG A 403 -2.15 -36.01 14.10
CA ARG A 403 -0.84 -35.48 14.52
C ARG A 403 0.17 -35.68 13.39
N GLY A 404 1.20 -34.86 13.39
CA GLY A 404 2.30 -35.00 12.45
C GLY A 404 3.51 -34.17 12.82
N THR A 405 4.56 -34.34 12.03
CA THR A 405 5.81 -33.61 12.15
C THR A 405 6.17 -32.96 10.83
N ILE A 406 6.79 -31.78 10.91
CA ILE A 406 7.36 -31.06 9.77
C ILE A 406 8.86 -30.94 10.04
N ALA A 407 9.68 -31.62 9.24
CA ALA A 407 11.13 -31.43 9.26
C ALA A 407 11.46 -30.19 8.42
N ALA A 408 11.66 -29.05 9.10
CA ALA A 408 11.95 -27.76 8.49
C ALA A 408 13.39 -27.34 8.81
N ARG A 409 14.29 -27.49 7.83
CA ARG A 409 15.73 -27.23 8.00
C ARG A 409 16.33 -28.03 9.17
N ALA A 410 16.80 -27.36 10.23
CA ALA A 410 17.44 -27.98 11.40
C ALA A 410 16.47 -28.23 12.57
N GLU A 411 15.17 -28.04 12.38
CA GLU A 411 14.14 -28.19 13.41
C GLU A 411 13.06 -29.21 12.98
N SER A 412 12.56 -29.99 13.94
CA SER A 412 11.38 -30.84 13.77
C SER A 412 10.20 -30.23 14.53
N ILE A 413 9.15 -29.86 13.80
CA ILE A 413 7.97 -29.15 14.33
C ILE A 413 6.83 -30.14 14.48
N ASN A 414 6.39 -30.37 15.71
CA ASN A 414 5.21 -31.20 15.97
C ASN A 414 3.94 -30.36 15.79
N PHE A 415 2.94 -30.92 15.12
CA PHE A 415 1.64 -30.29 14.97
C PHE A 415 0.48 -31.26 15.24
N SER A 416 -0.67 -30.69 15.58
CA SER A 416 -1.95 -31.39 15.66
C SER A 416 -3.04 -30.61 14.92
N GLN A 417 -3.95 -31.34 14.28
CA GLN A 417 -5.07 -30.81 13.51
C GLN A 417 -6.36 -31.53 13.92
N TRP A 418 -7.44 -30.80 14.13
CA TRP A 418 -8.76 -31.37 14.45
C TRP A 418 -9.90 -30.48 13.93
N GLU A 419 -11.10 -31.04 13.89
CA GLU A 419 -12.33 -30.29 13.61
C GLU A 419 -12.85 -29.61 14.87
N SER A 420 -13.15 -28.33 14.75
CA SER A 420 -13.88 -27.57 15.75
C SER A 420 -15.25 -27.22 15.16
N VAL A 421 -16.32 -27.55 15.89
CA VAL A 421 -17.68 -27.21 15.51
C VAL A 421 -18.10 -25.97 16.30
N ASP A 422 -18.55 -24.93 15.60
CA ASP A 422 -19.25 -23.80 16.20
C ASP A 422 -20.62 -23.58 15.54
N ALA A 423 -21.40 -22.62 16.05
CA ALA A 423 -22.73 -22.28 15.52
C ALA A 423 -22.74 -21.78 14.06
N SER A 424 -21.59 -21.63 13.40
CA SER A 424 -21.42 -21.06 12.04
C SER A 424 -20.84 -22.06 11.01
N GLY A 425 -20.72 -23.34 11.37
CA GLY A 425 -20.18 -24.43 10.53
C GLY A 425 -18.80 -24.96 10.98
N GLY A 426 -18.30 -26.00 10.30
CA GLY A 426 -17.02 -26.64 10.63
C GLY A 426 -15.81 -25.73 10.44
N ARG A 427 -14.96 -25.62 11.46
CA ARG A 427 -13.64 -24.96 11.43
C ARG A 427 -12.55 -25.99 11.62
N ILE A 428 -11.37 -25.71 11.10
CA ILE A 428 -10.16 -26.51 11.35
C ILE A 428 -9.35 -25.79 12.42
N ALA A 429 -9.07 -26.48 13.52
CA ALA A 429 -8.13 -26.03 14.52
C ALA A 429 -6.76 -26.70 14.27
N PHE A 430 -5.70 -25.93 14.48
CA PHE A 430 -4.33 -26.34 14.23
C PHE A 430 -3.41 -25.81 15.32
N ASP A 431 -2.66 -26.69 15.97
CA ASP A 431 -1.61 -26.34 16.92
C ASP A 431 -0.26 -26.79 16.37
N ALA A 432 0.77 -25.95 16.51
CA ALA A 432 2.15 -26.33 16.24
C ALA A 432 3.08 -25.76 17.31
N VAL A 433 4.11 -26.54 17.67
CA VAL A 433 5.17 -26.10 18.58
C VAL A 433 6.43 -25.89 17.75
N ALA A 434 6.80 -24.64 17.53
CA ALA A 434 7.98 -24.24 16.78
C ALA A 434 8.81 -23.26 17.60
N SER A 435 10.09 -23.58 17.77
CA SER A 435 11.07 -22.78 18.50
C SER A 435 11.60 -21.62 17.66
N ALA A 436 11.72 -21.77 16.34
CA ALA A 436 12.20 -20.71 15.45
C ALA A 436 11.07 -19.76 14.99
N PRO A 437 11.24 -18.42 15.14
CA PRO A 437 10.28 -17.43 14.64
C PRO A 437 10.06 -17.50 13.11
N GLU A 438 11.10 -17.83 12.35
CA GLU A 438 11.02 -17.97 10.89
C GLU A 438 10.09 -19.12 10.49
N ALA A 439 10.22 -20.27 11.14
CA ALA A 439 9.38 -21.45 10.89
C ALA A 439 7.91 -21.18 11.26
N THR A 440 7.68 -20.55 12.41
CA THR A 440 6.35 -20.06 12.81
C THR A 440 5.74 -19.16 11.74
N GLY A 441 6.52 -18.22 11.20
CA GLY A 441 6.07 -17.32 10.14
C GLY A 441 5.74 -18.03 8.83
N LEU A 442 6.47 -19.08 8.45
CA LEU A 442 6.18 -19.91 7.28
C LEU A 442 4.89 -20.72 7.46
N ILE A 443 4.68 -21.32 8.64
CA ILE A 443 3.44 -22.03 8.97
C ILE A 443 2.25 -21.09 8.90
N GLN A 444 2.32 -19.91 9.54
CA GLN A 444 1.25 -18.91 9.46
C GLN A 444 0.90 -18.55 8.00
N LYS A 445 1.90 -18.40 7.12
CA LYS A 445 1.70 -18.11 5.69
C LYS A 445 1.10 -19.31 4.95
N ALA A 446 1.50 -20.54 5.27
CA ALA A 446 0.92 -21.77 4.72
C ALA A 446 -0.55 -21.93 5.09
N LEU A 447 -0.90 -21.74 6.37
CA LEU A 447 -2.28 -21.79 6.86
C LEU A 447 -3.13 -20.65 6.26
N THR A 448 -2.57 -19.45 6.15
CA THR A 448 -3.22 -18.33 5.44
C THR A 448 -3.46 -18.66 3.98
N LYS A 449 -2.53 -19.36 3.32
CA LYS A 449 -2.74 -19.80 1.94
C LYS A 449 -3.85 -20.82 1.81
N ALA A 450 -3.90 -21.82 2.69
CA ALA A 450 -4.96 -22.82 2.69
C ALA A 450 -6.34 -22.15 2.75
N ALA A 451 -6.54 -21.22 3.69
CA ALA A 451 -7.84 -20.56 3.88
C ALA A 451 -8.25 -19.60 2.75
N TYR A 452 -7.28 -18.97 2.08
CA TYR A 452 -7.56 -17.88 1.13
C TYR A 452 -7.19 -18.24 -0.33
N CYS A 453 -6.84 -19.50 -0.63
CA CYS A 453 -6.47 -19.88 -1.99
C CYS A 453 -7.68 -19.75 -2.92
N VAL A 454 -7.48 -19.04 -4.03
CA VAL A 454 -8.45 -18.94 -5.14
C VAL A 454 -7.78 -19.28 -6.46
N GLN A 455 -6.74 -20.12 -6.39
CA GLN A 455 -5.97 -20.62 -7.54
C GLN A 455 -5.43 -19.55 -8.50
N CYS A 456 -5.13 -18.34 -8.00
CA CYS A 456 -4.70 -17.18 -8.82
C CYS A 456 -3.34 -17.32 -9.55
N GLY A 457 -2.65 -18.46 -9.44
CA GLY A 457 -1.41 -18.74 -10.18
C GLY A 457 -0.14 -18.03 -9.71
N VAL A 458 -0.20 -16.96 -8.92
CA VAL A 458 1.01 -16.15 -8.66
C VAL A 458 2.09 -16.90 -7.88
N CYS A 459 1.71 -17.79 -6.95
CA CYS A 459 2.67 -18.57 -6.18
C CYS A 459 3.41 -19.64 -7.00
N THR A 460 2.82 -20.17 -8.09
CA THR A 460 3.52 -21.14 -8.97
C THR A 460 4.69 -20.46 -9.66
N VAL A 461 4.52 -19.19 -10.04
CA VAL A 461 5.55 -18.33 -10.65
C VAL A 461 6.66 -17.94 -9.68
N GLN A 462 6.53 -18.23 -8.38
CA GLN A 462 7.61 -18.02 -7.40
C GLN A 462 8.39 -19.32 -7.14
N CYS A 463 7.91 -20.47 -7.63
CA CYS A 463 8.55 -21.77 -7.43
C CYS A 463 9.66 -21.97 -8.48
N PRO A 464 10.95 -22.05 -8.08
CA PRO A 464 12.06 -22.18 -9.01
C PRO A 464 12.10 -23.57 -9.69
N THR A 465 11.68 -24.61 -8.98
CA THR A 465 11.68 -26.01 -9.44
C THR A 465 10.37 -26.46 -10.10
N GLY A 466 9.36 -25.59 -10.13
CA GLY A 466 8.03 -25.90 -10.65
C GLY A 466 7.28 -26.99 -9.88
N ALA A 467 7.64 -27.25 -8.61
CA ALA A 467 7.01 -28.25 -7.76
C ALA A 467 5.54 -27.97 -7.40
N LEU A 468 5.09 -26.72 -7.51
CA LEU A 468 3.74 -26.31 -7.12
C LEU A 468 2.80 -26.22 -8.33
N SER A 469 1.71 -27.00 -8.32
CA SER A 469 0.57 -26.90 -9.23
C SER A 469 -0.70 -26.48 -8.49
N LEU A 470 -1.64 -25.87 -9.20
CA LEU A 470 -2.91 -25.37 -8.63
C LEU A 470 -4.16 -25.92 -9.32
N SER A 471 -4.00 -26.72 -10.38
CA SER A 471 -5.11 -27.25 -11.19
C SER A 471 -4.95 -28.77 -11.35
N PRO A 472 -6.01 -29.58 -11.12
CA PRO A 472 -7.36 -29.17 -10.70
C PRO A 472 -7.45 -28.75 -9.21
N LEU A 473 -6.51 -29.22 -8.37
CA LEU A 473 -6.37 -28.86 -6.96
C LEU A 473 -4.95 -28.39 -6.68
N VAL A 474 -4.74 -27.78 -5.51
CA VAL A 474 -3.38 -27.45 -5.05
C VAL A 474 -2.61 -28.75 -4.86
N HIS A 475 -1.40 -28.82 -5.41
CA HIS A 475 -0.48 -29.94 -5.19
C HIS A 475 0.97 -29.46 -5.17
N ILE A 476 1.76 -29.97 -4.22
CA ILE A 476 3.20 -29.77 -4.10
C ILE A 476 3.88 -31.12 -4.26
N ASP A 477 4.67 -31.22 -5.32
CA ASP A 477 5.53 -32.36 -5.62
C ASP A 477 6.74 -32.37 -4.68
N GLU A 478 6.73 -33.30 -3.73
CA GLU A 478 7.74 -33.40 -2.67
C GLU A 478 9.13 -33.76 -3.23
N ALA A 479 9.20 -34.49 -4.35
CA ALA A 479 10.49 -34.85 -4.95
C ALA A 479 11.18 -33.65 -5.61
N ARG A 480 10.41 -32.64 -6.02
CA ARG A 480 10.92 -31.40 -6.65
C ARG A 480 10.94 -30.20 -5.70
N CYS A 481 10.25 -30.26 -4.56
CA CYS A 481 10.16 -29.14 -3.64
C CYS A 481 11.41 -29.05 -2.76
N GLU A 482 12.17 -27.96 -2.89
CA GLU A 482 13.34 -27.70 -2.05
C GLU A 482 13.01 -26.93 -0.75
N HIS A 483 11.71 -26.82 -0.39
CA HIS A 483 11.21 -26.09 0.79
C HIS A 483 11.75 -24.65 0.93
N CYS A 484 12.02 -23.97 -0.20
CA CYS A 484 12.63 -22.63 -0.21
C CYS A 484 11.73 -21.50 0.33
N GLY A 485 10.44 -21.77 0.58
CA GLY A 485 9.49 -20.81 1.14
C GLY A 485 9.07 -19.65 0.22
N ARG A 486 9.65 -19.49 -0.98
CA ARG A 486 9.35 -18.34 -1.88
C ARG A 486 7.88 -18.21 -2.25
N CYS A 487 7.19 -19.33 -2.45
CA CYS A 487 5.75 -19.36 -2.72
C CYS A 487 4.90 -18.88 -1.53
N LEU A 488 5.47 -18.86 -0.31
CA LEU A 488 4.84 -18.36 0.92
C LEU A 488 5.28 -16.93 1.27
N THR A 489 6.46 -16.47 0.84
CA THR A 489 7.05 -15.21 1.33
C THR A 489 7.03 -14.05 0.33
N PHE A 490 6.61 -14.26 -0.92
CA PHE A 490 6.56 -13.19 -1.94
C PHE A 490 5.59 -12.04 -1.63
N VAL A 491 4.76 -12.17 -0.60
CA VAL A 491 3.85 -11.14 -0.10
C VAL A 491 3.72 -11.25 1.42
N ASP A 492 3.57 -10.11 2.11
CA ASP A 492 3.58 -10.00 3.58
C ASP A 492 2.68 -11.02 4.31
N LYS A 493 1.49 -11.33 3.75
CA LYS A 493 0.51 -12.29 4.31
C LYS A 493 0.58 -13.68 3.67
N GLY A 494 1.59 -13.96 2.84
CA GLY A 494 1.76 -15.17 2.04
C GLY A 494 0.72 -15.44 0.95
N CYS A 495 -0.43 -14.79 0.97
CA CYS A 495 -1.44 -14.84 -0.08
C CYS A 495 -1.84 -13.43 -0.55
N LEU A 496 -1.93 -13.22 -1.87
CA LEU A 496 -2.42 -11.96 -2.42
C LEU A 496 -3.88 -11.70 -2.02
N ARG A 497 -4.74 -12.73 -1.99
CA ARG A 497 -6.15 -12.59 -1.56
C ARG A 497 -6.20 -12.20 -0.09
N ALA A 498 -5.46 -12.89 0.78
CA ALA A 498 -5.39 -12.52 2.19
C ALA A 498 -4.87 -11.08 2.41
N LYS A 499 -3.86 -10.64 1.64
CA LYS A 499 -3.42 -9.23 1.67
C LYS A 499 -4.52 -8.28 1.21
N SER A 500 -5.22 -8.63 0.13
CA SER A 500 -6.35 -7.86 -0.43
C SER A 500 -7.47 -7.69 0.59
N LEU A 501 -7.79 -8.77 1.33
CA LEU A 501 -8.87 -8.85 2.30
C LEU A 501 -8.46 -8.40 3.71
N SER A 502 -7.17 -8.14 3.96
CA SER A 502 -6.71 -7.76 5.29
C SER A 502 -7.35 -6.44 5.76
N THR A 503 -7.89 -6.44 6.97
CA THR A 503 -8.37 -5.25 7.67
C THR A 503 -7.49 -5.01 8.90
N SER A 504 -7.42 -3.77 9.37
CA SER A 504 -6.65 -3.39 10.57
C SER A 504 -7.13 -4.07 11.86
N GLN A 505 -8.30 -4.73 11.84
CA GLN A 505 -8.85 -5.49 12.96
C GLN A 505 -8.37 -6.95 13.03
N ALA A 506 -7.74 -7.48 11.97
CA ALA A 506 -7.17 -8.82 11.95
C ALA A 506 -5.75 -8.81 12.53
N SER A 507 -5.62 -8.38 13.79
CA SER A 507 -4.40 -8.47 14.60
C SER A 507 -4.48 -9.70 15.51
N ILE A 508 -3.38 -10.43 15.58
CA ILE A 508 -3.08 -11.49 16.56
C ILE A 508 -3.56 -11.02 17.94
N ARG A 509 -4.48 -11.74 18.57
CA ARG A 509 -4.92 -11.45 19.95
C ARG A 509 -4.09 -12.33 20.88
N PRO A 510 -3.37 -11.79 21.88
CA PRO A 510 -2.86 -12.59 22.98
C PRO A 510 -4.05 -13.14 23.78
N LEU A 511 -3.96 -14.40 24.23
CA LEU A 511 -4.89 -14.95 25.23
C LEU A 511 -4.40 -14.54 26.63
N GLY A 512 -5.35 -14.32 27.53
CA GLY A 512 -5.16 -13.72 28.85
C GLY A 512 -3.91 -14.19 29.62
N GLY A 513 -3.22 -13.21 30.19
CA GLY A 513 -2.16 -13.36 31.15
C GLY A 513 -1.95 -12.00 31.82
N SER A 514 -2.41 -11.88 33.06
CA SER A 514 -1.97 -10.83 33.97
C SER A 514 -0.47 -11.01 34.22
N GLY A 515 0.35 -10.03 33.80
CA GLY A 515 1.79 -10.01 34.07
C GLY A 515 2.63 -9.87 32.80
N MET A 516 3.23 -8.68 32.65
CA MET A 516 4.12 -8.20 31.59
C MET A 516 3.41 -7.71 30.31
N GLU A 517 3.08 -6.42 30.30
CA GLU A 517 2.41 -5.72 29.20
C GLU A 517 3.31 -5.67 27.95
N SER A 518 3.05 -6.54 26.97
CA SER A 518 3.67 -6.43 25.64
C SER A 518 3.28 -5.10 24.98
N TYR A 519 4.27 -4.35 24.47
CA TYR A 519 4.03 -3.14 23.68
C TYR A 519 3.19 -3.49 22.43
N THR A 520 1.89 -3.18 22.44
CA THR A 520 0.96 -3.46 21.32
C THR A 520 0.26 -2.18 20.85
N GLY A 521 -0.38 -2.20 19.68
CA GLY A 521 -1.18 -1.07 19.18
C GLY A 521 -0.45 -0.05 18.29
N PHE A 522 0.77 -0.32 17.83
CA PHE A 522 1.59 0.61 17.04
C PHE A 522 0.94 1.14 15.74
N SER A 523 0.01 0.40 15.13
CA SER A 523 -0.65 0.81 13.88
C SER A 523 -1.84 1.73 14.07
N ARG A 524 -2.29 1.99 15.32
CA ARG A 524 -3.52 2.75 15.59
C ARG A 524 -3.45 4.20 15.11
N TYR A 525 -2.25 4.79 15.10
CA TYR A 525 -2.01 6.17 14.61
C TYR A 525 -1.62 6.25 13.12
N GLN A 526 -1.56 5.10 12.44
CA GLN A 526 -1.03 5.01 11.07
C GLN A 526 0.38 5.62 11.00
N THR A 527 0.58 6.71 10.26
CA THR A 527 1.85 7.47 10.22
C THR A 527 1.71 8.89 10.75
N PHE A 528 0.56 9.24 11.33
CA PHE A 528 0.25 10.60 11.74
C PHE A 528 0.56 10.79 13.23
N GLY A 529 1.50 11.68 13.53
CA GLY A 529 1.64 12.22 14.88
C GLY A 529 0.54 13.24 15.17
N LEU A 530 0.16 13.39 16.44
CA LEU A 530 -0.67 14.49 16.89
C LEU A 530 0.05 15.82 16.58
N ARG A 531 -0.71 16.83 16.18
CA ARG A 531 -0.20 18.15 15.82
C ARG A 531 -0.79 19.23 16.71
N ARG A 532 -0.10 20.37 16.79
CA ARG A 532 -0.58 21.53 17.54
C ARG A 532 -1.98 21.96 17.10
N GLU A 533 -2.20 22.08 15.79
CA GLU A 533 -3.48 22.57 15.24
C GLU A 533 -4.65 21.62 15.53
N TRP A 534 -4.36 20.33 15.73
CA TRP A 534 -5.39 19.35 16.07
C TRP A 534 -5.85 19.52 17.51
N LEU A 535 -4.88 19.67 18.44
CA LEU A 535 -5.19 19.93 19.84
C LEU A 535 -5.84 21.30 20.02
N ASP A 536 -5.34 22.34 19.33
CA ASP A 536 -5.95 23.68 19.34
C ASP A 536 -7.43 23.60 18.93
N GLY A 537 -7.71 22.91 17.83
CA GLY A 537 -9.08 22.69 17.38
C GLY A 537 -9.93 21.97 18.44
N LEU A 538 -9.42 20.92 19.07
CA LEU A 538 -10.17 20.20 20.11
C LEU A 538 -10.44 21.09 21.33
N MET A 539 -9.47 21.91 21.74
CA MET A 539 -9.62 22.82 22.88
C MET A 539 -10.59 23.96 22.56
N ILE A 540 -10.67 24.42 21.31
CA ILE A 540 -11.63 25.46 20.88
C ILE A 540 -13.05 24.89 20.72
N HIS A 541 -13.20 23.76 20.04
CA HIS A 541 -14.51 23.25 19.61
C HIS A 541 -15.07 22.12 20.49
N GLY A 542 -14.27 21.55 21.40
CA GLY A 542 -14.68 20.46 22.28
C GLY A 542 -15.31 19.29 21.51
N VAL A 543 -16.52 18.91 21.88
CA VAL A 543 -17.28 17.80 21.26
C VAL A 543 -17.65 18.09 19.80
N GLU A 544 -17.81 19.36 19.42
CA GLU A 544 -18.16 19.75 18.04
C GLU A 544 -16.97 19.63 17.07
N TRP A 545 -15.77 19.33 17.58
CA TRP A 545 -14.57 19.19 16.78
C TRP A 545 -14.71 18.21 15.60
N ILE A 546 -15.52 17.15 15.75
CA ILE A 546 -15.76 16.15 14.69
C ILE A 546 -16.31 16.78 13.41
N GLY A 547 -17.23 17.74 13.55
CA GLY A 547 -17.87 18.47 12.45
C GLY A 547 -17.09 19.72 12.02
N ALA A 548 -16.34 20.33 12.94
CA ALA A 548 -15.62 21.58 12.69
C ALA A 548 -14.22 21.40 12.05
N ASN A 549 -13.59 20.23 12.15
CA ASN A 549 -12.25 20.01 11.59
C ASN A 549 -12.26 19.87 10.05
N SER A 550 -11.21 20.38 9.40
CA SER A 550 -10.94 20.21 7.96
C SER A 550 -10.03 19.01 7.64
N LEU A 551 -9.85 18.07 8.58
CA LEU A 551 -8.93 16.95 8.44
C LEU A 551 -9.50 15.87 7.51
N GLY A 552 -8.62 15.26 6.71
CA GLY A 552 -9.01 14.06 5.95
C GLY A 552 -9.37 12.90 6.88
N ASN A 553 -10.24 11.99 6.42
CA ASN A 553 -10.80 10.90 7.25
C ASN A 553 -9.76 10.13 8.09
N ARG A 554 -8.60 9.79 7.49
CA ARG A 554 -7.53 9.07 8.20
C ARG A 554 -6.76 9.91 9.24
N GLN A 555 -6.62 11.21 8.99
CA GLN A 555 -6.04 12.14 9.95
C GLN A 555 -6.99 12.29 11.14
N ARG A 556 -8.30 12.41 10.87
CA ARG A 556 -9.34 12.43 11.89
C ARG A 556 -9.32 11.16 12.74
N ASP A 557 -9.29 9.97 12.12
CA ASP A 557 -9.20 8.70 12.85
C ASP A 557 -7.98 8.65 13.76
N SER A 558 -6.83 9.11 13.27
CA SER A 558 -5.58 9.11 14.04
C SER A 558 -5.61 10.13 15.19
N ALA A 559 -6.18 11.33 14.95
CA ALA A 559 -6.36 12.35 15.97
C ALA A 559 -7.25 11.86 17.12
N VAL A 560 -8.38 11.22 16.80
CA VAL A 560 -9.30 10.64 17.80
C VAL A 560 -8.59 9.58 18.64
N VAL A 561 -7.72 8.75 18.05
CA VAL A 561 -6.91 7.79 18.82
C VAL A 561 -5.96 8.53 19.76
N TRP A 562 -5.24 9.55 19.29
CA TRP A 562 -4.34 10.34 20.14
C TRP A 562 -5.07 11.00 21.31
N PHE A 563 -6.21 11.64 21.08
CA PHE A 563 -7.01 12.27 22.13
C PHE A 563 -7.55 11.27 23.15
N ARG A 564 -7.98 10.08 22.69
CA ARG A 564 -8.48 9.02 23.57
C ARG A 564 -7.37 8.47 24.45
N GLU A 565 -6.23 8.15 23.86
CA GLU A 565 -5.11 7.58 24.61
C GLU A 565 -4.40 8.59 25.50
N SER A 566 -4.49 9.89 25.19
CA SER A 566 -4.06 10.92 26.13
C SER A 566 -5.07 11.23 27.24
N GLY A 567 -6.22 10.54 27.24
CA GLY A 567 -7.25 10.68 28.27
C GLY A 567 -8.10 11.94 28.15
N LEU A 568 -8.08 12.66 27.03
CA LEU A 568 -8.88 13.88 26.83
C LEU A 568 -10.33 13.57 26.44
N ILE A 569 -10.55 12.45 25.74
CA ILE A 569 -11.89 12.05 25.28
C ILE A 569 -12.18 10.59 25.60
N GLU A 570 -13.47 10.27 25.68
CA GLU A 570 -13.98 8.91 25.75
C GLU A 570 -15.07 8.67 24.70
N SER A 571 -15.18 7.42 24.22
CA SER A 571 -16.10 7.08 23.12
C SER A 571 -17.45 6.65 23.68
N VAL A 572 -18.53 7.22 23.14
CA VAL A 572 -19.88 7.01 23.68
C VAL A 572 -20.66 5.91 22.93
N ALA A 573 -20.30 5.60 21.67
CA ALA A 573 -20.89 4.50 20.89
C ALA A 573 -20.08 4.17 19.61
N LYS A 574 -20.51 3.14 18.84
CA LYS A 574 -20.06 2.91 17.45
C LYS A 574 -20.63 4.03 16.55
N GLY A 575 -19.78 4.89 16.00
CA GLY A 575 -20.22 5.96 15.08
C GLY A 575 -19.37 7.23 15.07
N GLY A 576 -18.30 7.31 15.87
CA GLY A 576 -17.37 8.45 15.85
C GLY A 576 -17.72 9.60 16.80
N ILE A 577 -18.78 9.47 17.59
CA ILE A 577 -19.18 10.42 18.64
C ILE A 577 -18.35 10.16 19.92
N PHE A 578 -17.79 11.23 20.50
CA PHE A 578 -17.02 11.19 21.75
C PHE A 578 -17.46 12.32 22.70
N GLN A 579 -17.15 12.18 23.98
CA GLN A 579 -17.28 13.23 24.99
C GLN A 579 -15.89 13.59 25.54
N LEU A 580 -15.76 14.82 26.07
CA LEU A 580 -14.58 15.19 26.86
C LEU A 580 -14.65 14.48 28.22
N THR A 581 -13.53 13.92 28.66
CA THR A 581 -13.40 13.40 30.02
C THR A 581 -13.27 14.56 31.01
N ASP A 582 -13.32 14.29 32.32
CA ASP A 582 -13.01 15.29 33.36
C ASP A 582 -11.63 15.94 33.14
N LEU A 583 -10.64 15.14 32.73
CA LEU A 583 -9.32 15.64 32.36
C LEU A 583 -9.37 16.52 31.10
N GLY A 584 -10.14 16.11 30.09
CA GLY A 584 -10.34 16.86 28.85
C GLY A 584 -10.94 18.23 29.10
N ALA A 585 -12.02 18.28 29.88
CA ALA A 585 -12.69 19.53 30.27
C ALA A 585 -11.76 20.43 31.10
N LEU A 586 -11.01 19.85 32.04
CA LEU A 586 -10.02 20.59 32.83
C LEU A 586 -8.90 21.16 31.95
N CYS A 587 -8.33 20.36 31.05
CA CYS A 587 -7.31 20.82 30.09
C CYS A 587 -7.84 21.93 29.18
N GLN A 588 -9.09 21.79 28.71
CA GLN A 588 -9.74 22.81 27.88
C GLN A 588 -9.81 24.16 28.62
N SER A 589 -10.22 24.16 29.89
CA SER A 589 -10.33 25.39 30.69
C SER A 589 -8.98 26.09 30.94
N LYS A 590 -7.86 25.36 30.86
CA LYS A 590 -6.51 25.86 31.16
C LYS A 590 -5.61 25.99 29.93
N TYR A 591 -6.07 25.58 28.75
CA TYR A 591 -5.23 25.56 27.55
C TYR A 591 -4.76 26.96 27.12
N VAL A 592 -5.58 27.99 27.34
CA VAL A 592 -5.22 29.38 27.04
C VAL A 592 -4.11 29.91 27.95
N THR A 593 -4.15 29.57 29.24
CA THR A 593 -3.23 30.12 30.25
C THR A 593 -1.99 29.25 30.48
N ALA A 594 -2.08 27.95 30.22
CA ALA A 594 -1.01 26.98 30.46
C ALA A 594 -0.89 25.91 29.36
N PRO A 595 -0.72 26.29 28.07
CA PRO A 595 -0.71 25.35 26.95
C PRO A 595 0.42 24.31 27.07
N SER A 596 1.62 24.72 27.48
CA SER A 596 2.75 23.80 27.67
C SER A 596 2.46 22.76 28.73
N ALA A 597 1.83 23.15 29.86
CA ALA A 597 1.47 22.21 30.92
C ALA A 597 0.45 21.17 30.45
N VAL A 598 -0.54 21.58 29.63
CA VAL A 598 -1.50 20.65 29.02
C VAL A 598 -0.79 19.63 28.12
N TRP A 599 0.20 20.04 27.32
CA TRP A 599 1.02 19.12 26.54
C TRP A 599 1.78 18.12 27.43
N GLY A 600 2.36 18.58 28.54
CA GLY A 600 3.02 17.69 29.51
C GLY A 600 2.06 16.64 30.10
N ILE A 601 0.86 17.05 30.51
CA ILE A 601 -0.18 16.17 31.06
C ILE A 601 -0.67 15.15 30.02
N LEU A 602 -0.88 15.60 28.79
CA LEU A 602 -1.23 14.76 27.64
C LEU A 602 -0.15 13.69 27.44
N PHE A 603 1.12 14.09 27.44
CA PHE A 603 2.25 13.20 27.24
C PHE A 603 2.42 12.17 28.36
N ILE A 604 2.18 12.54 29.62
CA ILE A 604 2.14 11.59 30.74
C ILE A 604 1.15 10.48 30.40
N ASN A 605 -0.11 10.79 30.07
CA ASN A 605 -1.07 9.74 29.72
C ASN A 605 -0.68 8.91 28.49
N LEU A 606 -0.02 9.51 27.49
CA LEU A 606 0.51 8.76 26.36
C LEU A 606 1.65 7.81 26.76
N ALA A 607 2.57 8.21 27.64
CA ALA A 607 3.60 7.32 28.17
C ALA A 607 2.98 6.11 28.89
N HIS A 608 1.81 6.30 29.51
CA HIS A 608 1.06 5.24 30.17
C HIS A 608 0.23 4.38 29.21
N ARG A 609 -0.40 4.94 28.17
CA ARG A 609 -1.43 4.23 27.36
C ARG A 609 -1.02 3.93 25.92
N SER A 610 -0.06 4.65 25.36
CA SER A 610 0.42 4.47 23.98
C SER A 610 1.63 3.55 23.96
N GLY A 611 1.52 2.39 23.30
CA GLY A 611 2.62 1.42 23.21
C GLY A 611 3.90 1.99 22.60
N ILE A 612 3.81 2.91 21.61
CA ILE A 612 5.00 3.51 21.00
C ILE A 612 5.63 4.60 21.88
N VAL A 613 4.82 5.39 22.57
CA VAL A 613 5.33 6.44 23.46
C VAL A 613 5.93 5.82 24.70
N ARG A 614 5.26 4.80 25.28
CA ARG A 614 5.79 4.00 26.38
C ARG A 614 7.16 3.43 26.04
N TRP A 615 7.26 2.70 24.91
CA TRP A 615 8.54 2.17 24.42
C TRP A 615 9.61 3.26 24.31
N TYR A 616 9.26 4.43 23.79
CA TYR A 616 10.21 5.53 23.63
C TYR A 616 10.72 6.09 24.96
N VAL A 617 9.88 6.17 25.99
CA VAL A 617 10.31 6.69 27.30
C VAL A 617 11.05 5.64 28.13
N THR A 618 10.78 4.35 27.93
CA THR A 618 11.40 3.25 28.69
C THR A 618 12.66 2.68 28.04
N GLU A 619 12.68 2.49 26.73
CA GLU A 619 13.74 1.73 26.03
C GLU A 619 14.78 2.63 25.32
N VAL A 620 14.50 3.92 25.18
CA VAL A 620 15.39 4.86 24.48
C VAL A 620 16.07 5.78 25.49
N SER A 621 17.37 5.59 25.70
CA SER A 621 18.20 6.44 26.56
C SER A 621 18.37 7.85 25.98
N LEU A 622 18.85 8.79 26.79
CA LEU A 622 19.24 10.12 26.31
C LEU A 622 20.35 10.01 25.26
N GLY A 623 20.33 10.86 24.23
CA GLY A 623 21.32 10.85 23.17
C GLY A 623 20.81 11.26 21.79
N ASP A 624 21.69 11.12 20.80
CA ASP A 624 21.42 11.38 19.39
C ASP A 624 21.08 10.09 18.65
N TYR A 625 19.97 10.12 17.91
CA TYR A 625 19.52 8.96 17.14
C TYR A 625 19.11 9.35 15.73
N THR A 626 19.52 8.54 14.76
CA THR A 626 18.89 8.56 13.44
C THR A 626 17.56 7.82 13.48
N THR A 627 16.72 8.08 12.48
CA THR A 627 15.48 7.29 12.30
C THR A 627 15.78 5.79 12.14
N SER A 628 16.93 5.43 11.54
CA SER A 628 17.37 4.04 11.40
C SER A 628 17.73 3.40 12.74
N ASP A 629 18.44 4.13 13.61
CA ASP A 629 18.86 3.62 14.93
C ASP A 629 17.64 3.31 15.81
N LEU A 630 16.68 4.24 15.85
CA LEU A 630 15.42 4.04 16.58
C LEU A 630 14.63 2.86 16.00
N TYR A 631 14.65 2.69 14.68
CA TYR A 631 13.95 1.58 14.04
C TYR A 631 14.57 0.22 14.39
N GLN A 632 15.89 0.12 14.38
CA GLN A 632 16.59 -1.11 14.76
C GLN A 632 16.29 -1.47 16.22
N ARG A 633 16.35 -0.50 17.14
CA ARG A 633 15.98 -0.70 18.55
C ARG A 633 14.54 -1.16 18.72
N LEU A 634 13.59 -0.48 18.06
CA LEU A 634 12.17 -0.86 18.12
C LEU A 634 11.94 -2.27 17.57
N SER A 635 12.65 -2.63 16.50
CA SER A 635 12.54 -3.96 15.90
C SER A 635 13.13 -5.05 16.80
N ALA A 636 14.17 -4.74 17.58
CA ALA A 636 14.73 -5.65 18.58
C ALA A 636 13.76 -5.90 19.74
N THR A 637 13.03 -4.87 20.20
CA THR A 637 12.06 -5.00 21.30
C THR A 637 10.74 -5.65 20.86
N CYS A 638 10.23 -5.31 19.67
CA CYS A 638 8.84 -5.58 19.27
C CYS A 638 8.70 -6.37 17.95
N GLY A 639 9.80 -6.76 17.32
CA GLY A 639 9.86 -7.42 16.01
C GLY A 639 9.74 -6.46 14.81
N ASP A 640 10.42 -6.79 13.71
CA ASP A 640 10.30 -6.04 12.44
C ASP A 640 8.93 -6.28 11.81
N ASN A 641 8.07 -5.28 11.87
CA ASN A 641 6.80 -5.29 11.15
C ASN A 641 6.39 -3.88 10.72
N ARG A 642 5.45 -3.82 9.76
CA ARG A 642 4.94 -2.56 9.21
C ARG A 642 4.26 -1.68 10.27
N SER A 643 3.65 -2.28 11.29
CA SER A 643 3.00 -1.55 12.38
C SER A 643 4.03 -0.80 13.23
N SER A 644 5.19 -1.41 13.51
CA SER A 644 6.32 -0.78 14.21
C SER A 644 6.88 0.41 13.41
N ARG A 645 7.10 0.25 12.08
CA ARG A 645 7.54 1.36 11.19
C ARG A 645 6.55 2.54 11.22
N ASN A 646 5.27 2.24 11.12
CA ASN A 646 4.18 3.20 11.13
C ASN A 646 4.12 3.95 12.48
N GLY A 647 4.15 3.19 13.59
CA GLY A 647 4.19 3.74 14.95
C GLY A 647 5.38 4.67 15.17
N LEU A 648 6.59 4.24 14.79
CA LEU A 648 7.79 5.07 14.89
C LEU A 648 7.64 6.36 14.07
N THR A 649 7.11 6.27 12.85
CA THR A 649 6.85 7.46 12.02
C THR A 649 5.86 8.41 12.70
N ALA A 650 4.79 7.88 13.32
CA ALA A 650 3.81 8.67 14.04
C ALA A 650 4.42 9.36 15.29
N LEU A 651 5.24 8.65 16.06
CA LEU A 651 5.99 9.20 17.20
C LEU A 651 6.94 10.33 16.76
N LEU A 652 7.74 10.11 15.72
CA LEU A 652 8.67 11.13 15.22
C LEU A 652 7.93 12.39 14.74
N ASN A 653 6.78 12.21 14.09
CA ASN A 653 5.92 13.32 13.70
C ASN A 653 5.30 14.03 14.90
N LEU A 654 4.91 13.31 15.96
CA LEU A 654 4.41 13.89 17.22
C LEU A 654 5.48 14.83 17.81
N LEU A 655 6.70 14.32 18.00
CA LEU A 655 7.80 15.11 18.58
C LEU A 655 8.16 16.30 17.70
N LYS A 656 8.17 16.13 16.37
CA LYS A 656 8.52 17.21 15.42
C LYS A 656 7.48 18.33 15.34
N THR A 657 6.21 18.05 15.59
CA THR A 657 5.10 18.99 15.33
C THR A 657 4.43 19.54 16.60
N THR A 658 4.99 19.24 17.77
CA THR A 658 4.40 19.63 19.06
C THR A 658 5.48 20.16 20.03
N PRO A 659 5.06 20.93 21.06
CA PRO A 659 5.95 21.39 22.14
C PRO A 659 6.71 20.27 22.88
N LEU A 660 6.34 19.00 22.68
CA LEU A 660 7.01 17.87 23.31
C LEU A 660 8.45 17.70 22.81
N GLY A 661 8.71 17.99 21.53
CA GLY A 661 10.04 17.83 20.95
C GLY A 661 11.03 18.89 21.43
N ASP A 662 10.61 20.15 21.43
CA ASP A 662 11.44 21.33 21.71
C ASP A 662 11.34 21.81 23.17
N VAL A 663 10.13 22.09 23.68
CA VAL A 663 9.94 22.61 25.06
C VAL A 663 10.30 21.57 26.11
N TYR A 664 9.88 20.31 25.92
CA TYR A 664 10.24 19.20 26.82
C TYR A 664 11.54 18.48 26.43
N ALA A 665 12.18 18.89 25.34
CA ALA A 665 13.44 18.34 24.83
C ALA A 665 13.43 16.79 24.64
N LEU A 666 12.26 16.23 24.34
CA LEU A 666 12.06 14.79 24.15
C LEU A 666 12.46 14.33 22.75
N GLY A 667 12.69 15.25 21.81
CA GLY A 667 13.06 14.92 20.45
C GLY A 667 13.32 16.14 19.59
N VAL A 668 14.42 16.85 19.87
CA VAL A 668 14.84 18.03 19.11
C VAL A 668 15.38 17.60 17.75
N ALA A 669 14.67 17.96 16.69
CA ALA A 669 15.10 17.67 15.31
C ALA A 669 16.34 18.50 14.96
N HIS A 670 17.37 17.87 14.41
CA HIS A 670 18.57 18.55 13.91
C HIS A 670 19.05 17.87 12.61
N GLY A 671 19.69 18.64 11.72
CA GLY A 671 20.24 18.15 10.45
C GLY A 671 19.79 18.93 9.21
N VAL A 672 20.72 19.12 8.27
CA VAL A 672 20.50 19.75 6.96
C VAL A 672 20.52 18.66 5.89
N GLY A 673 19.38 18.39 5.22
CA GLY A 673 19.30 17.44 4.10
C GLY A 673 18.34 16.25 4.30
N ARG A 674 18.59 15.14 3.59
CA ARG A 674 17.67 13.98 3.41
C ARG A 674 17.60 12.99 4.59
N SER A 675 18.44 13.12 5.62
CA SER A 675 18.46 12.25 6.80
C SER A 675 18.02 12.99 8.06
N SER A 676 16.83 12.69 8.57
CA SER A 676 16.31 13.27 9.81
C SER A 676 16.85 12.55 11.05
N SER A 677 17.62 13.26 11.88
CA SER A 677 18.01 12.82 13.23
C SER A 677 17.20 13.53 14.31
N VAL A 678 17.11 12.89 15.48
CA VAL A 678 16.39 13.37 16.66
C VAL A 678 17.30 13.26 17.87
N ARG A 679 17.39 14.35 18.64
CA ARG A 679 18.12 14.41 19.91
C ARG A 679 17.16 14.32 21.08
N LYS A 680 17.29 13.28 21.91
CA LYS A 680 16.56 13.15 23.19
C LYS A 680 17.47 13.67 24.30
N LEU A 681 17.24 14.91 24.75
CA LEU A 681 18.05 15.54 25.81
C LEU A 681 17.49 15.24 27.20
N GLY A 682 16.17 15.19 27.35
CA GLY A 682 15.53 15.16 28.66
C GLY A 682 15.84 16.41 29.49
N GLY A 683 15.49 16.40 30.77
CA GLY A 683 15.93 17.43 31.73
C GLY A 683 15.32 18.82 31.53
N ALA A 684 14.34 18.98 30.64
CA ALA A 684 13.64 20.24 30.45
C ALA A 684 12.86 20.65 31.71
N SER A 685 12.68 21.97 31.89
CA SER A 685 11.92 22.52 33.00
C SER A 685 10.44 22.11 32.91
N ILE A 686 10.02 21.12 33.71
CA ILE A 686 8.62 20.76 33.87
C ILE A 686 7.95 21.66 34.92
N SER A 687 6.70 22.04 34.71
CA SER A 687 5.94 22.86 35.66
C SER A 687 5.51 22.04 36.88
N ALA A 688 5.25 22.72 38.01
CA ALA A 688 4.74 22.09 39.23
C ALA A 688 3.46 21.27 38.96
N ALA A 689 2.55 21.77 38.12
CA ALA A 689 1.33 21.04 37.73
C ALA A 689 1.63 19.71 37.02
N VAL A 690 2.60 19.70 36.09
CA VAL A 690 2.98 18.50 35.33
C VAL A 690 3.67 17.49 36.23
N LEU A 691 4.57 17.97 37.11
CA LEU A 691 5.24 17.13 38.10
C LEU A 691 4.22 16.50 39.06
N LEU A 692 3.33 17.31 39.63
CA LEU A 692 2.29 16.85 40.54
C LEU A 692 1.41 15.78 39.88
N TYR A 693 0.92 16.05 38.66
CA TYR A 693 0.11 15.08 37.93
C TYR A 693 0.86 13.76 37.67
N SER A 694 2.13 13.83 37.27
CA SER A 694 2.97 12.64 37.05
C SER A 694 3.13 11.81 38.33
N LEU A 695 3.39 12.46 39.48
CA LEU A 695 3.53 11.80 40.78
C LEU A 695 2.25 11.06 41.20
N TYR A 696 1.09 11.72 41.08
CA TYR A 696 -0.19 11.08 41.40
C TYR A 696 -0.54 9.97 40.40
N ARG A 697 -0.24 10.11 39.10
CA ARG A 697 -0.44 9.03 38.12
C ARG A 697 0.43 7.82 38.44
N TYR A 698 1.67 8.04 38.86
CA TYR A 698 2.57 6.99 39.32
C TYR A 698 2.04 6.30 40.59
N ALA A 699 1.51 7.07 41.54
CA ALA A 699 0.90 6.56 42.76
C ALA A 699 -0.34 5.69 42.49
N GLU A 700 -1.22 6.13 41.59
CA GLU A 700 -2.40 5.40 41.15
C GLU A 700 -2.05 4.04 40.52
N GLU A 701 -1.01 3.97 39.70
CA GLU A 701 -0.59 2.71 39.06
C GLU A 701 0.00 1.72 40.06
N ARG A 702 0.75 2.19 41.07
CA ARG A 702 1.34 1.31 42.10
C ARG A 702 0.39 1.00 43.25
N GLY A 703 -0.71 1.74 43.39
CA GLY A 703 -1.58 1.67 44.56
C GLY A 703 -0.91 2.15 45.85
N SER A 704 0.16 2.96 45.76
CA SER A 704 0.89 3.51 46.92
C SER A 704 1.14 5.00 46.73
N TYR A 705 0.77 5.80 47.73
CA TYR A 705 1.02 7.24 47.81
C TYR A 705 2.34 7.60 48.48
N ASP A 706 3.05 6.58 48.98
CA ASP A 706 4.36 6.68 49.60
C ASP A 706 5.38 5.94 48.73
N PHE A 707 6.43 6.64 48.28
CA PHE A 707 7.51 6.09 47.46
C PHE A 707 8.77 6.95 47.57
N THR A 708 9.90 6.48 47.05
CA THR A 708 11.17 7.19 47.14
C THR A 708 11.63 7.79 45.81
N VAL A 709 12.51 8.79 45.85
CA VAL A 709 13.19 9.31 44.66
C VAL A 709 13.94 8.19 43.95
N THR A 710 14.59 7.30 44.70
CA THR A 710 15.28 6.13 44.13
C THR A 710 14.32 5.23 43.36
N GLN A 711 13.09 5.03 43.85
CA GLN A 711 12.09 4.26 43.12
C GLN A 711 11.58 4.98 41.85
N LEU A 712 11.51 6.30 41.84
CA LEU A 712 11.14 7.05 40.63
C LEU A 712 12.23 6.98 39.54
N VAL A 713 13.50 6.97 39.93
CA VAL A 713 14.63 6.93 38.99
C VAL A 713 14.94 5.50 38.52
N ASN A 714 14.93 4.53 39.44
CA ASN A 714 15.41 3.17 39.20
C ASN A 714 14.29 2.10 39.19
N GLY A 715 13.05 2.45 39.53
CA GLY A 715 11.98 1.47 39.70
C GLY A 715 11.52 0.83 38.38
N GLU A 716 11.00 -0.39 38.46
CA GLU A 716 10.46 -1.13 37.32
C GLU A 716 9.06 -0.68 36.88
N ALA A 717 8.38 0.13 37.69
CA ALA A 717 7.05 0.66 37.36
C ALA A 717 7.04 1.45 36.04
N ASN A 718 5.92 1.40 35.31
CA ASN A 718 5.73 2.20 34.12
C ASN A 718 5.62 3.69 34.51
N GLY A 719 6.21 4.57 33.70
CA GLY A 719 6.10 6.02 33.90
C GLY A 719 6.87 6.59 35.09
N GLY A 720 6.38 7.70 35.61
CA GLY A 720 7.05 8.55 36.60
C GLY A 720 7.91 9.64 35.95
N PRO A 721 8.11 10.78 36.62
CA PRO A 721 8.63 11.99 35.99
C PRO A 721 10.07 11.81 35.47
N ALA A 722 10.87 10.93 36.09
CA ALA A 722 12.21 10.60 35.62
C ALA A 722 12.21 9.90 34.25
N LYS A 723 11.37 8.87 34.06
CA LYS A 723 11.27 8.15 32.77
C LYS A 723 10.54 8.98 31.71
N GLU A 724 9.43 9.60 32.10
CA GLU A 724 8.59 10.39 31.20
C GLU A 724 9.38 11.57 30.59
N PHE A 725 10.15 12.30 31.39
CA PHE A 725 10.84 13.52 30.96
C PHE A 725 12.36 13.39 30.90
N GLY A 726 12.92 12.20 31.14
CA GLY A 726 14.37 11.97 31.15
C GLY A 726 15.10 12.82 32.19
N LEU A 727 14.53 12.97 33.39
CA LEU A 727 15.13 13.77 34.47
C LEU A 727 16.24 12.99 35.17
N SER A 728 17.41 13.61 35.37
CA SER A 728 18.42 13.06 36.27
C SER A 728 17.93 13.09 37.72
N ARG A 729 18.57 12.32 38.60
CA ARG A 729 18.23 12.31 40.03
C ARG A 729 18.32 13.71 40.65
N GLU A 730 19.34 14.46 40.29
CA GLU A 730 19.59 15.83 40.77
C GLU A 730 18.51 16.78 40.27
N ALA A 731 18.14 16.69 38.99
CA ALA A 731 17.09 17.50 38.39
C ALA A 731 15.73 17.21 39.03
N LEU A 732 15.42 15.93 39.27
CA LEU A 732 14.18 15.52 39.94
C LEU A 732 14.12 16.04 41.39
N ILE A 733 15.21 15.90 42.15
CA ILE A 733 15.33 16.41 43.52
C ILE A 733 15.10 17.92 43.57
N ALA A 734 15.71 18.67 42.65
CA ALA A 734 15.52 20.12 42.58
C ALA A 734 14.05 20.50 42.36
N ARG A 735 13.34 19.77 41.49
CA ARG A 735 11.92 20.02 41.21
C ARG A 735 10.98 19.59 42.32
N LEU A 736 11.31 18.51 43.02
CA LEU A 736 10.55 18.09 44.21
C LEU A 736 10.69 19.11 45.35
N ARG A 737 11.87 19.71 45.52
CA ARG A 737 12.06 20.82 46.48
C ARG A 737 11.23 22.05 46.10
N GLU A 738 11.26 22.44 44.83
CA GLU A 738 10.42 23.53 44.31
C GLU A 738 8.92 23.26 44.58
N LEU A 739 8.46 22.03 44.31
CA LEU A 739 7.10 21.60 44.59
C LEU A 739 6.75 21.73 46.08
N SER A 740 7.66 21.31 46.99
CA SER A 740 7.43 21.41 48.44
C SER A 740 7.37 22.85 48.97
N THR A 741 7.98 23.81 48.27
CA THR A 741 8.02 25.23 48.65
C THR A 741 6.94 26.10 48.00
N THR A 742 6.24 25.57 47.00
CA THR A 742 5.15 26.28 46.30
C THR A 742 3.81 26.05 47.00
N THR A 743 2.73 26.69 46.53
CA THR A 743 1.34 26.44 47.00
C THR A 743 0.94 24.96 46.98
N ALA A 744 1.71 24.09 46.33
CA ALA A 744 1.57 22.63 46.38
C ALA A 744 1.93 21.95 47.72
N ALA A 745 2.35 22.67 48.76
CA ALA A 745 2.82 22.11 50.03
C ALA A 745 1.81 21.19 50.75
N GLY A 746 0.50 21.32 50.46
CA GLY A 746 -0.54 20.41 50.99
C GLY A 746 -0.67 19.07 50.26
N TYR A 747 -0.15 18.96 49.02
CA TYR A 747 -0.42 17.82 48.13
C TYR A 747 0.73 16.80 48.08
N ALA A 748 1.95 17.22 48.38
CA ALA A 748 3.14 16.36 48.35
C ALA A 748 4.13 16.79 49.43
N HIS A 749 4.41 15.89 50.37
CA HIS A 749 5.46 16.03 51.37
C HIS A 749 6.73 15.32 50.87
N VAL A 750 7.83 16.06 50.77
CA VAL A 750 9.10 15.55 50.25
C VAL A 750 10.18 15.68 51.33
N ASP A 751 10.67 14.56 51.84
CA ASP A 751 11.72 14.52 52.86
C ASP A 751 13.06 14.12 52.24
N LEU A 752 13.94 15.11 52.10
CA LEU A 752 15.23 15.01 51.41
C LEU A 752 16.43 15.38 52.32
N LEU A 753 16.21 15.48 53.64
CA LEU A 753 17.24 15.84 54.61
C LEU A 753 17.93 14.59 55.18
N GLY A 754 19.21 14.72 55.55
CA GLY A 754 19.93 13.66 56.28
C GLY A 754 20.10 12.32 55.53
N GLY A 755 19.97 12.29 54.21
CA GLY A 755 20.04 11.06 53.40
C GLY A 755 18.71 10.37 53.15
N LEU A 756 17.59 10.93 53.65
CA LEU A 756 16.23 10.50 53.30
C LEU A 756 15.90 10.87 51.85
N ASP A 757 15.07 10.06 51.20
CA ASP A 757 14.62 10.29 49.83
C ASP A 757 13.12 9.98 49.64
N ASN A 758 12.33 10.23 50.68
CA ASN A 758 10.92 9.85 50.76
C ASN A 758 10.01 10.92 50.14
N ILE A 759 8.95 10.46 49.46
CA ILE A 759 7.88 11.25 48.90
C ILE A 759 6.57 10.65 49.40
N SER A 760 5.75 11.49 50.03
CA SER A 760 4.42 11.13 50.53
C SER A 760 3.38 12.07 49.94
N LEU A 761 2.44 11.54 49.17
CA LEU A 761 1.34 12.30 48.57
C LEU A 761 0.09 12.28 49.48
N GLU A 762 -0.75 13.30 49.36
CA GLU A 762 -2.06 13.33 50.05
C GLU A 762 -2.92 12.13 49.61
N ARG A 763 -3.37 11.34 50.58
CA ARG A 763 -4.16 10.14 50.32
C ARG A 763 -5.60 10.50 49.92
N GLY A 764 -6.19 9.70 49.04
CA GLY A 764 -7.59 9.85 48.64
C GLY A 764 -7.84 10.84 47.50
N LEU A 765 -6.79 11.42 46.91
CA LEU A 765 -6.87 12.22 45.69
C LEU A 765 -6.46 11.40 44.46
N SER A 766 -7.27 11.47 43.39
CA SER A 766 -6.83 11.04 42.07
C SER A 766 -5.90 12.07 41.43
N ALA A 767 -5.12 11.66 40.43
CA ALA A 767 -4.26 12.56 39.67
C ALA A 767 -5.04 13.73 39.03
N ILE A 768 -6.26 13.45 38.56
CA ILE A 768 -7.16 14.48 38.00
C ILE A 768 -7.61 15.45 39.10
N LEU A 769 -7.99 14.94 40.27
CA LEU A 769 -8.48 15.78 41.37
C LEU A 769 -7.36 16.64 41.97
N ALA A 770 -6.16 16.08 42.16
CA ALA A 770 -4.99 16.81 42.63
C ALA A 770 -4.62 17.95 41.66
N LEU A 771 -4.59 17.66 40.36
CA LEU A 771 -4.36 18.67 39.32
C LEU A 771 -5.46 19.75 39.29
N GLN A 772 -6.72 19.34 39.41
CA GLN A 772 -7.85 20.26 39.42
C GLN A 772 -7.78 21.24 40.58
N ARG A 773 -7.43 20.77 41.79
CA ARG A 773 -7.28 21.64 42.96
C ARG A 773 -6.07 22.56 42.81
N PHE A 774 -4.93 22.02 42.40
CA PHE A 774 -3.70 22.80 42.16
C PHE A 774 -3.91 23.95 41.16
N TRP A 775 -4.75 23.76 40.14
CA TRP A 775 -5.05 24.81 39.15
C TRP A 775 -6.12 25.81 39.60
N ARG A 776 -6.82 25.58 40.71
CA ARG A 776 -7.79 26.54 41.28
C ARG A 776 -7.14 27.51 42.27
N GLU A 777 -6.11 27.03 42.97
CA GLU A 777 -5.16 27.86 43.72
C GLU A 777 -4.30 28.72 42.78
#